data_AF-A0A7C7AUH1-F1
#
_entry.id   AF-A0A7C7AUH1-F1
#
_cell.length_a   1.000
_cell.length_b   1.000
_cell.length_c   1.000
_cell.angle_alpha   90.00
_cell.angle_beta   90.00
_cell.angle_gamma   90.00
#
_symmetry.space_group_name_H-M   'P 1'
#
loop_
_entity.id
_entity.type
_entity.pdbx_description
1 polymer ?
#
loop_
_entity_poly.entity_id
_entity_poly.type
_entity_poly.pdbx_seq_one_letter_code
_entity_poly.pdbx_strand_id
1 'polypeptide(L)'
;MRGLKFIVLFLVLFMFYGCKGEEPTWAISAEYFEYNMMVGEELDPNIEIHPYYKKQTLVLESADESIVMIENGLLKAVGIGRTEVRAYLEDYPDEHYLELTVIVGIADEHIAEYVLDWVKTQIGTEIDEPKTFPTTHPDYQVEIEYESDDPEVLTNTGIPYKKEFDVEVGLEITVRYKDYVATDVLDITVIGYAFSVIHNNFYQQLPLGRRIVKDATIRLDTIKTSYPTAVISWHSTNTAVFTNAGKYIQPLDDTVFQIVLTISFPERGLEHTYYETFTAVGMSIYDKAEIVEAWIYDQEYIPEFIGSDLELPSVYDAEFKVTLEWSSNKPEVITSAGKISLPNKNELVTLTCKVVSGKDQAILTFKAEVAARTFTDKWEAIEAFLGEIFLPEIKTQKYLVAGVAASFYKYNYGYLPFYIQEKSVVTPDLLPADHKFRPSPGQSYTRKYVVIHDTANNTAGAGVLMHSQFIKNTDRSSSSWHYTVDDTLIYQHIPDMEVAWHAGEADGNRYGIGIETCINPEADYTIVMQRTAKLTAELLAKYGLTLNDVKQHYDFTQKDCPRVMRTNKRWDEFLNLVSIEYMGLTRFADVKFEWESLSKSVMNDRGYIINHPGVETTVTYKVKVTYNNETREYTHSSKLLPPSWN
;
A
#
# COMPACT_ATOMS: atom_id res chain seq x y z
N MET A 1 -2.36 31.62 69.59
CA MET A 1 -3.78 31.34 69.89
C MET A 1 -4.04 29.87 69.57
N ARG A 2 -4.85 29.20 70.41
CA ARG A 2 -5.25 27.79 70.26
C ARG A 2 -5.77 27.51 68.84
N GLY A 3 -5.22 26.50 68.17
CA GLY A 3 -5.69 25.95 66.90
C GLY A 3 -5.87 24.44 67.02
N LEU A 4 -7.10 24.01 66.82
CA LEU A 4 -7.67 22.67 66.96
C LEU A 4 -6.94 21.63 66.07
N LYS A 5 -6.44 20.53 66.64
CA LYS A 5 -6.06 19.33 65.88
C LYS A 5 -7.32 18.47 65.69
N PHE A 6 -7.78 18.31 64.44
CA PHE A 6 -8.86 17.39 64.11
C PHE A 6 -8.37 15.94 64.26
N ILE A 7 -9.05 15.19 65.12
CA ILE A 7 -8.81 13.77 65.40
C ILE A 7 -9.82 12.98 64.58
N VAL A 8 -9.36 12.14 63.66
CA VAL A 8 -10.20 11.13 63.00
C VAL A 8 -9.69 9.76 63.42
N LEU A 9 -10.43 9.12 64.33
CA LEU A 9 -10.19 7.77 64.83
C LEU A 9 -10.95 6.79 63.91
N PHE A 10 -10.25 6.04 63.06
CA PHE A 10 -10.84 4.89 62.36
C PHE A 10 -10.51 3.61 63.14
N LEU A 11 -11.54 3.03 63.77
CA LEU A 11 -11.47 1.78 64.50
C LEU A 11 -12.18 0.73 63.64
N VAL A 12 -11.44 -0.14 62.96
CA VAL A 12 -12.01 -1.29 62.24
C VAL A 12 -11.65 -2.54 63.02
N LEU A 13 -12.66 -3.11 63.67
CA LEU A 13 -12.60 -4.35 64.45
C LEU A 13 -13.19 -5.48 63.60
N PHE A 14 -12.42 -6.52 63.31
CA PHE A 14 -12.96 -7.79 62.82
C PHE A 14 -12.69 -8.90 63.84
N MET A 15 -13.76 -9.49 64.39
CA MET A 15 -13.71 -10.72 65.18
C MET A 15 -14.05 -11.92 64.29
N PHE A 16 -13.24 -12.98 64.37
CA PHE A 16 -13.72 -14.36 64.17
C PHE A 16 -13.07 -15.28 65.21
N TYR A 17 -13.84 -16.25 65.69
CA TYR A 17 -13.52 -17.22 66.74
C TYR A 17 -13.13 -18.58 66.10
N GLY A 18 -12.05 -19.20 66.57
CA GLY A 18 -11.59 -20.56 66.25
C GLY A 18 -10.54 -20.99 67.29
N CYS A 19 -10.11 -22.25 67.35
CA CYS A 19 -9.08 -22.67 68.31
C CYS A 19 -8.30 -23.90 67.78
N LYS A 20 -7.06 -23.68 67.32
CA LYS A 20 -5.98 -24.67 67.15
C LYS A 20 -4.65 -23.93 67.01
N GLY A 21 -4.03 -23.54 68.14
CA GLY A 21 -2.74 -22.81 68.16
C GLY A 21 -2.68 -21.68 67.14
N GLU A 22 -3.79 -20.94 67.01
CA GLU A 22 -4.05 -20.10 65.85
C GLU A 22 -3.10 -18.92 65.84
N GLU A 23 -2.50 -18.69 64.67
CA GLU A 23 -1.80 -17.45 64.40
C GLU A 23 -2.69 -16.27 64.81
N PRO A 24 -2.12 -15.29 65.53
CA PRO A 24 -2.89 -14.17 66.03
C PRO A 24 -3.52 -13.40 64.85
N THR A 25 -4.66 -12.75 65.11
CA THR A 25 -5.38 -11.98 64.09
C THR A 25 -4.63 -10.74 63.59
N TRP A 26 -3.46 -10.45 64.19
CA TRP A 26 -2.52 -9.42 63.76
C TRP A 26 -1.10 -9.86 64.09
N ALA A 27 -0.17 -9.57 63.18
CA ALA A 27 1.25 -9.88 63.35
C ALA A 27 2.09 -8.66 63.74
N ILE A 28 1.75 -7.51 63.15
CA ILE A 28 2.33 -6.19 63.42
C ILE A 28 1.21 -5.15 63.50
N SER A 29 1.39 -4.12 64.32
CA SER A 29 0.44 -3.00 64.45
C SER A 29 1.18 -1.69 64.69
N ALA A 30 0.73 -0.61 64.06
CA ALA A 30 1.24 0.74 64.30
C ALA A 30 0.22 1.57 65.11
N GLU A 31 0.72 2.49 65.92
CA GLU A 31 -0.12 3.45 66.65
C GLU A 31 -0.81 4.44 65.70
N TYR A 32 -0.13 4.80 64.61
CA TYR A 32 -0.62 5.69 63.56
C TYR A 32 -0.31 5.12 62.18
N PHE A 33 -1.16 5.41 61.19
CA PHE A 33 -0.95 5.04 59.78
C PHE A 33 -0.55 6.23 58.91
N GLU A 34 -0.56 7.43 59.48
CA GLU A 34 -0.10 8.65 58.83
C GLU A 34 0.79 9.45 59.79
N TYR A 35 2.01 9.76 59.35
CA TYR A 35 2.98 10.56 60.11
C TYR A 35 3.22 11.87 59.37
N ASN A 36 3.17 12.98 60.10
CA ASN A 36 3.52 14.30 59.59
C ASN A 36 4.86 14.68 60.22
N MET A 37 5.89 14.81 59.40
CA MET A 37 7.26 15.12 59.81
C MET A 37 7.73 16.42 59.16
N MET A 38 8.74 17.06 59.75
CA MET A 38 9.49 18.13 59.10
C MET A 38 10.81 17.61 58.56
N VAL A 39 11.30 18.14 57.43
CA VAL A 39 12.65 17.83 56.93
C VAL A 39 13.68 18.00 58.07
N GLY A 40 14.50 16.96 58.27
CA GLY A 40 15.48 16.87 59.35
C GLY A 40 14.99 16.16 60.63
N GLU A 41 13.69 15.86 60.75
CA GLU A 41 13.18 15.08 61.88
C GLU A 41 13.45 13.58 61.72
N GLU A 42 13.72 12.94 62.86
CA GLU A 42 13.78 11.48 62.99
C GLU A 42 12.63 11.03 63.89
N LEU A 43 11.91 9.99 63.48
CA LEU A 43 10.73 9.49 64.18
C LEU A 43 10.73 7.96 64.22
N ASP A 44 10.50 7.40 65.40
CA ASP A 44 10.19 5.98 65.57
C ASP A 44 8.70 5.77 65.29
N PRO A 45 8.31 4.95 64.29
CA PRO A 45 6.90 4.69 64.01
C PRO A 45 6.20 3.89 65.14
N ASN A 46 6.93 3.42 66.16
CA ASN A 46 6.39 2.63 67.28
C ASN A 46 5.58 1.42 66.81
N ILE A 47 6.13 0.64 65.88
CA ILE A 47 5.47 -0.57 65.38
C ILE A 47 5.63 -1.69 66.40
N GLU A 48 4.51 -2.20 66.89
CA GLU A 48 4.46 -3.33 67.80
C GLU A 48 4.41 -4.64 67.01
N ILE A 49 5.27 -5.60 67.38
CA ILE A 49 5.24 -6.97 66.86
C ILE A 49 4.49 -7.84 67.88
N HIS A 50 3.46 -8.58 67.42
CA HIS A 50 2.69 -9.46 68.30
C HIS A 50 3.62 -10.48 69.00
N PRO A 51 3.42 -10.81 70.30
CA PRO A 51 4.30 -11.70 71.06
C PRO A 51 4.59 -13.06 70.41
N TYR A 52 3.65 -13.58 69.62
CA TYR A 52 3.81 -14.81 68.81
C TYR A 52 4.97 -14.72 67.81
N TYR A 53 5.18 -13.53 67.21
CA TYR A 53 6.22 -13.26 66.23
C TYR A 53 7.43 -12.51 66.82
N LYS A 54 7.57 -12.41 68.15
CA LYS A 54 8.61 -11.60 68.82
C LYS A 54 10.08 -11.94 68.44
N LYS A 55 10.33 -13.08 67.80
CA LYS A 55 11.65 -13.48 67.30
C LYS A 55 11.94 -13.02 65.86
N GLN A 56 10.94 -12.49 65.16
CA GLN A 56 11.03 -12.00 63.79
C GLN A 56 11.66 -10.61 63.75
N THR A 57 12.38 -10.32 62.66
CA THR A 57 12.93 -8.98 62.38
C THR A 57 11.85 -8.13 61.72
N LEU A 58 11.62 -6.91 62.22
CA LEU A 58 10.82 -5.90 61.53
C LEU A 58 11.72 -5.16 60.53
N VAL A 59 11.25 -5.06 59.29
CA VAL A 59 11.91 -4.30 58.21
C VAL A 59 11.02 -3.12 57.84
N LEU A 60 11.62 -1.95 57.65
CA LEU A 60 10.97 -0.76 57.10
C LEU A 60 11.60 -0.46 55.74
N GLU A 61 10.76 -0.14 54.76
CA GLU A 61 11.19 0.18 53.40
C GLU A 61 10.40 1.40 52.90
N SER A 62 11.11 2.45 52.49
CA SER A 62 10.49 3.66 51.93
C SER A 62 10.30 3.49 50.43
N ALA A 63 9.11 3.83 49.93
CA ALA A 63 8.83 3.86 48.49
C ALA A 63 9.57 5.00 47.77
N ASP A 64 9.99 6.03 48.50
CA ASP A 64 10.78 7.14 47.99
C ASP A 64 11.78 7.63 49.04
N GLU A 65 13.01 7.11 48.95
CA GLU A 65 14.11 7.47 49.82
C GLU A 65 14.57 8.93 49.65
N SER A 66 14.15 9.64 48.59
CA SER A 66 14.41 11.07 48.45
C SER A 66 13.54 11.92 49.39
N ILE A 67 12.46 11.34 49.94
CA ILE A 67 11.53 12.01 50.88
C ILE A 67 11.77 11.51 52.30
N VAL A 68 11.79 10.18 52.51
CA VAL A 68 12.05 9.55 53.82
C VAL A 68 13.07 8.43 53.67
N MET A 69 14.19 8.51 54.38
CA MET A 69 15.15 7.42 54.51
C MET A 69 14.89 6.62 55.78
N ILE A 70 15.22 5.32 55.74
CA ILE A 70 15.18 4.44 56.91
C ILE A 70 16.59 4.30 57.47
N GLU A 71 16.85 4.81 58.67
CA GLU A 71 18.15 4.73 59.32
C GLU A 71 18.00 4.15 60.74
N ASN A 72 18.64 3.01 61.01
CA ASN A 72 18.56 2.28 62.28
C ASN A 72 17.12 1.98 62.77
N GLY A 73 16.19 1.77 61.85
CA GLY A 73 14.77 1.50 62.16
C GLY A 73 13.94 2.74 62.44
N LEU A 74 14.50 3.95 62.28
CA LEU A 74 13.78 5.23 62.37
C LEU A 74 13.45 5.74 60.97
N LEU A 75 12.31 6.45 60.87
CA LEU A 75 11.97 7.27 59.73
C LEU A 75 12.79 8.57 59.82
N LYS A 76 13.51 8.93 58.77
CA LYS A 76 14.28 10.18 58.68
C LYS A 76 13.77 11.00 57.51
N ALA A 77 13.12 12.12 57.82
CA ALA A 77 12.60 13.04 56.83
C ALA A 77 13.75 13.79 56.14
N VAL A 78 13.96 13.57 54.84
CA VAL A 78 15.13 14.10 54.09
C VAL A 78 14.75 14.95 52.89
N GLY A 79 13.52 14.83 52.39
CA GLY A 79 12.98 15.69 51.35
C GLY A 79 11.49 15.91 51.56
N ILE A 80 10.96 17.01 51.01
CA ILE A 80 9.55 17.32 51.16
C ILE A 80 8.67 16.43 50.27
N GLY A 81 7.44 16.18 50.68
CA GLY A 81 6.46 15.46 49.88
C GLY A 81 5.72 14.39 50.66
N ARG A 82 5.06 13.50 49.93
CA ARG A 82 4.30 12.38 50.49
C ARG A 82 4.89 11.08 49.95
N THR A 83 5.26 10.17 50.84
CA THR A 83 5.73 8.83 50.48
C THR A 83 5.05 7.78 51.35
N GLU A 84 5.11 6.53 50.92
CA GLU A 84 4.64 5.37 51.68
C GLU A 84 5.84 4.60 52.22
N VAL A 85 5.78 4.23 53.50
CA VAL A 85 6.76 3.36 54.15
C VAL A 85 6.07 2.04 54.46
N ARG A 86 6.57 0.98 53.84
CA ARG A 86 6.10 -0.39 54.07
C ARG A 86 6.87 -0.96 55.26
N ALA A 87 6.14 -1.46 56.25
CA ALA A 87 6.71 -2.17 57.39
C ALA A 87 6.26 -3.62 57.37
N TYR A 88 7.18 -4.57 57.45
CA TYR A 88 6.88 -6.00 57.33
C TYR A 88 7.80 -6.88 58.17
N LEU A 89 7.38 -8.11 58.43
CA LEU A 89 8.23 -9.13 59.05
C LEU A 89 9.09 -9.83 58.00
N GLU A 90 10.40 -9.92 58.24
CA GLU A 90 11.41 -10.40 57.26
C GLU A 90 11.10 -11.78 56.68
N ASP A 91 10.64 -12.74 57.50
CA ASP A 91 10.29 -14.09 57.05
C ASP A 91 8.93 -14.15 56.31
N TYR A 92 8.11 -13.09 56.38
CA TYR A 92 6.73 -13.02 55.88
C TYR A 92 6.41 -11.66 55.21
N PRO A 93 7.21 -11.19 54.24
CA PRO A 93 7.14 -9.81 53.73
C PRO A 93 5.79 -9.47 53.08
N ASP A 94 5.13 -10.46 52.46
CA ASP A 94 3.87 -10.28 51.74
C ASP A 94 2.62 -10.68 52.55
N GLU A 95 2.79 -11.38 53.68
CA GLU A 95 1.68 -11.87 54.51
C GLU A 95 1.44 -11.00 55.74
N HIS A 96 2.49 -10.36 56.26
CA HIS A 96 2.45 -9.58 57.49
C HIS A 96 3.13 -8.23 57.28
N TYR A 97 2.43 -7.33 56.57
CA TYR A 97 2.87 -5.97 56.32
C TYR A 97 1.80 -4.93 56.69
N LEU A 98 2.26 -3.69 56.88
CA LEU A 98 1.44 -2.49 57.00
C LEU A 98 2.08 -1.37 56.19
N GLU A 99 1.25 -0.47 55.67
CA GLU A 99 1.68 0.70 54.90
C GLU A 99 1.43 1.95 55.74
N LEU A 100 2.48 2.75 55.94
CA LEU A 100 2.44 4.02 56.62
C LEU A 100 2.55 5.14 55.59
N THR A 101 1.62 6.09 55.59
CA THR A 101 1.80 7.33 54.85
C THR A 101 2.69 8.27 55.65
N VAL A 102 3.77 8.78 55.06
CA VAL A 102 4.59 9.82 55.67
C VAL A 102 4.51 11.08 54.81
N ILE A 103 4.06 12.17 55.42
CA ILE A 103 3.98 13.49 54.80
C ILE A 103 5.08 14.33 55.44
N VAL A 104 6.08 14.68 54.65
CA VAL A 104 7.19 15.52 55.07
C VAL A 104 6.94 16.94 54.60
N GLY A 105 6.66 17.82 55.56
CA GLY A 105 6.65 19.27 55.36
C GLY A 105 8.03 19.87 55.60
N ILE A 106 8.14 21.17 55.40
CA ILE A 106 9.31 21.95 55.81
C ILE A 106 8.86 22.98 56.86
N ALA A 107 9.74 23.30 57.81
CA ALA A 107 9.45 24.32 58.81
C ALA A 107 9.11 25.66 58.16
N ASP A 108 8.17 26.40 58.76
CA ASP A 108 7.66 27.66 58.20
C ASP A 108 8.79 28.65 57.82
N GLU A 109 9.87 28.69 58.61
CA GLU A 109 11.04 29.55 58.37
C GLU A 109 11.83 29.24 57.10
N HIS A 110 11.71 28.04 56.53
CA HIS A 110 12.41 27.63 55.32
C HIS A 110 11.50 27.55 54.08
N ILE A 111 10.18 27.74 54.22
CA ILE A 111 9.22 27.65 53.09
C ILE A 111 9.55 28.69 52.01
N ALA A 112 9.91 29.91 52.39
CA ALA A 112 10.22 30.96 51.43
C ALA A 112 11.44 30.60 50.56
N GLU A 113 12.50 30.04 51.15
CA GLU A 113 13.71 29.58 50.45
C GLU A 113 13.41 28.38 49.55
N TYR A 114 12.65 27.41 50.05
CA TYR A 114 12.23 26.25 49.26
C TYR A 114 11.44 26.65 48.00
N VAL A 115 10.47 27.56 48.15
CA VAL A 115 9.68 28.04 47.01
C VAL A 115 10.52 28.87 46.05
N LEU A 116 11.48 29.65 46.55
CA LEU A 116 12.43 30.41 45.72
C LEU A 116 13.25 29.48 44.81
N ASP A 117 13.79 28.39 45.35
CA ASP A 117 14.51 27.39 44.56
C ASP A 117 13.59 26.72 43.53
N TRP A 118 12.36 26.36 43.92
CA TRP A 118 11.36 25.84 43.00
C TRP A 118 11.11 26.82 41.83
N VAL A 119 10.90 28.11 42.10
CA VAL A 119 10.70 29.14 41.05
C VAL A 119 11.88 29.18 40.10
N LYS A 120 13.12 29.17 40.62
CA LYS A 120 14.33 29.16 39.77
C LYS A 120 14.37 27.95 38.85
N THR A 121 14.01 26.75 39.33
CA THR A 121 13.93 25.56 38.46
C THR A 121 12.87 25.70 37.36
N GLN A 122 11.75 26.37 37.64
CA GLN A 122 10.72 26.61 36.64
C GLN A 122 11.19 27.59 35.57
N ILE A 123 11.96 28.62 35.94
CA ILE A 123 12.48 29.64 35.03
C ILE A 123 13.68 29.12 34.23
N GLY A 124 14.61 28.40 34.85
CA GLY A 124 15.87 27.97 34.22
C GLY A 124 16.86 29.13 34.02
N THR A 125 18.00 28.85 33.41
CA THR A 125 19.11 29.81 33.26
C THR A 125 19.17 30.47 31.88
N GLU A 126 18.31 30.08 30.94
CA GLU A 126 18.27 30.62 29.58
C GLU A 126 16.84 30.91 29.14
N ILE A 127 16.63 32.06 28.48
CA ILE A 127 15.35 32.46 27.90
C ILE A 127 15.54 32.88 26.44
N ASP A 128 15.03 32.08 25.52
CA ASP A 128 14.94 32.41 24.10
C ASP A 128 13.52 32.90 23.73
N GLU A 129 12.46 32.32 24.29
CA GLU A 129 11.08 32.70 23.97
C GLU A 129 10.32 33.18 25.21
N PRO A 130 9.23 33.97 25.06
CA PRO A 130 8.44 34.44 26.19
C PRO A 130 8.04 33.30 27.12
N LYS A 131 8.34 33.48 28.41
CA LYS A 131 8.12 32.47 29.45
C LYS A 131 7.29 33.08 30.57
N THR A 132 6.18 32.45 30.93
CA THR A 132 5.35 32.93 32.04
C THR A 132 6.00 32.55 33.36
N PHE A 133 6.38 33.55 34.15
CA PHE A 133 6.93 33.30 35.48
C PHE A 133 5.84 32.87 36.47
N PRO A 134 6.11 31.90 37.36
CA PRO A 134 5.13 31.45 38.36
C PRO A 134 4.71 32.60 39.29
N THR A 135 3.40 32.83 39.45
CA THR A 135 2.91 33.81 40.43
C THR A 135 2.32 33.16 41.69
N THR A 136 2.21 31.83 41.69
CA THR A 136 1.71 31.02 42.80
C THR A 136 2.51 29.73 42.94
N HIS A 137 2.54 29.17 44.15
CA HIS A 137 3.09 27.84 44.41
C HIS A 137 1.94 26.82 44.59
N PRO A 138 2.07 25.55 44.15
CA PRO A 138 1.01 24.54 44.28
C PRO A 138 0.53 24.32 45.73
N ASP A 139 1.46 24.27 46.68
CA ASP A 139 1.17 23.83 48.06
C ASP A 139 1.18 24.96 49.10
N TYR A 140 1.71 26.14 48.75
CA TYR A 140 1.95 27.23 49.70
C TYR A 140 1.34 28.52 49.17
N GLN A 141 0.53 29.17 50.02
CA GLN A 141 0.03 30.50 49.74
C GLN A 141 1.14 31.53 49.98
N VAL A 142 1.85 31.87 48.91
CA VAL A 142 2.97 32.81 48.89
C VAL A 142 2.65 34.01 48.00
N GLU A 143 3.41 35.08 48.20
CA GLU A 143 3.53 36.18 47.24
C GLU A 143 4.90 36.07 46.58
N ILE A 144 4.94 36.10 45.24
CA ILE A 144 6.17 36.00 44.45
C ILE A 144 6.31 37.28 43.63
N GLU A 145 7.38 38.01 43.88
CA GLU A 145 7.73 39.26 43.20
C GLU A 145 8.99 39.04 42.37
N TYR A 146 9.02 39.66 41.19
CA TYR A 146 10.13 39.60 40.25
C TYR A 146 10.60 41.00 39.94
N GLU A 147 11.90 41.22 39.97
CA GLU A 147 12.54 42.46 39.55
C GLU A 147 13.75 42.14 38.68
N SER A 148 13.64 42.46 37.39
CA SER A 148 14.76 42.37 36.45
C SER A 148 15.68 43.57 36.63
N ASP A 149 16.98 43.34 36.72
CA ASP A 149 17.98 44.42 36.76
C ASP A 149 18.14 45.13 35.39
N ASP A 150 17.69 44.49 34.30
CA ASP A 150 17.56 45.08 32.96
C ASP A 150 16.18 44.78 32.32
N PRO A 151 15.13 45.57 32.65
CA PRO A 151 13.80 45.41 32.09
C PRO A 151 13.70 45.72 30.58
N GLU A 152 14.74 46.33 29.98
CA GLU A 152 14.83 46.53 28.52
C GLU A 152 15.37 45.28 27.79
N VAL A 153 15.78 44.25 28.53
CA VAL A 153 16.22 42.94 28.02
C VAL A 153 15.25 41.82 28.45
N LEU A 154 14.82 41.81 29.71
CA LEU A 154 13.85 40.83 30.23
C LEU A 154 12.87 41.51 31.17
N THR A 155 11.57 41.45 30.87
CA THR A 155 10.57 42.02 31.78
C THR A 155 10.40 41.15 33.03
N ASN A 156 9.87 41.75 34.11
CA ASN A 156 9.48 41.05 35.34
C ASN A 156 8.37 39.98 35.12
N THR A 157 7.81 39.91 33.91
CA THR A 157 6.79 38.92 33.51
C THR A 157 7.33 37.85 32.56
N GLY A 158 8.64 37.86 32.29
CA GLY A 158 9.34 36.88 31.46
C GLY A 158 9.18 37.08 29.95
N ILE A 159 8.98 38.33 29.51
CA ILE A 159 9.02 38.69 28.09
C ILE A 159 10.44 39.15 27.74
N PRO A 160 11.18 38.45 26.84
CA PRO A 160 12.50 38.87 26.41
C PRO A 160 12.43 39.91 25.29
N TYR A 161 13.19 40.99 25.43
CA TYR A 161 13.51 41.96 24.39
C TYR A 161 14.92 41.70 23.87
N LYS A 162 15.05 40.67 23.02
CA LYS A 162 16.33 40.16 22.52
C LYS A 162 17.22 41.28 21.96
N LYS A 163 18.45 41.35 22.48
CA LYS A 163 19.53 42.11 21.84
C LYS A 163 20.19 41.25 20.75
N GLU A 164 21.18 41.81 20.06
CA GLU A 164 21.86 41.11 18.96
C GLU A 164 22.55 39.83 19.44
N PHE A 165 23.26 39.92 20.57
CA PHE A 165 23.95 38.82 21.21
C PHE A 165 23.36 38.56 22.60
N ASP A 166 23.74 37.43 23.17
CA ASP A 166 23.29 37.01 24.50
C ASP A 166 23.62 38.08 25.55
N VAL A 167 22.67 38.30 26.46
CA VAL A 167 22.80 39.24 27.57
C VAL A 167 22.43 38.50 28.85
N GLU A 168 23.34 38.54 29.81
CA GLU A 168 23.07 38.10 31.19
C GLU A 168 22.25 39.18 31.90
N VAL A 169 21.17 38.75 32.54
CA VAL A 169 20.25 39.58 33.32
C VAL A 169 20.09 38.92 34.68
N GLY A 170 20.27 39.71 35.74
CA GLY A 170 19.94 39.29 37.10
C GLY A 170 18.45 39.48 37.34
N LEU A 171 17.72 38.37 37.54
CA LEU A 171 16.34 38.42 37.97
C LEU A 171 16.27 38.24 39.49
N GLU A 172 16.04 39.33 40.23
CA GLU A 172 15.76 39.23 41.65
C GLU A 172 14.36 38.63 41.84
N ILE A 173 14.31 37.54 42.61
CA ILE A 173 13.09 36.83 42.95
C ILE A 173 12.90 36.97 44.45
N THR A 174 11.79 37.56 44.87
CA THR A 174 11.42 37.65 46.27
C THR A 174 10.18 36.81 46.54
N VAL A 175 10.30 35.86 47.46
CA VAL A 175 9.19 35.03 47.93
C VAL A 175 8.85 35.42 49.36
N ARG A 176 7.57 35.73 49.61
CA ARG A 176 7.04 36.03 50.94
C ARG A 176 6.08 34.95 51.39
N TYR A 177 6.34 34.38 52.56
CA TYR A 177 5.47 33.42 53.24
C TYR A 177 5.29 33.82 54.70
N LYS A 178 4.08 34.26 55.08
CA LYS A 178 3.80 34.81 56.43
C LYS A 178 4.78 35.96 56.76
N ASP A 179 5.57 35.81 57.82
CA ASP A 179 6.57 36.78 58.25
C ASP A 179 7.98 36.49 57.68
N TYR A 180 8.13 35.42 56.89
CA TYR A 180 9.40 34.99 56.29
C TYR A 180 9.52 35.49 54.85
N VAL A 181 10.72 35.95 54.52
CA VAL A 181 11.06 36.49 53.20
C VAL A 181 12.37 35.86 52.76
N ALA A 182 12.38 35.29 51.55
CA ALA A 182 13.58 34.83 50.88
C ALA A 182 13.74 35.62 49.58
N THR A 183 14.94 36.11 49.34
CA THR A 183 15.28 36.87 48.14
C THR A 183 16.61 36.36 47.60
N ASP A 184 16.68 36.11 46.30
CA ASP A 184 17.94 35.82 45.61
C ASP A 184 17.86 36.23 44.14
N VAL A 185 19.03 36.38 43.51
CA VAL A 185 19.15 36.74 42.10
C VAL A 185 19.41 35.48 41.29
N LEU A 186 18.60 35.27 40.25
CA LEU A 186 18.83 34.25 39.23
C LEU A 186 19.49 34.89 38.02
N ASP A 187 20.73 34.49 37.72
CA ASP A 187 21.41 34.90 36.48
C ASP A 187 20.77 34.16 35.29
N ILE A 188 20.17 34.93 34.39
CA ILE A 188 19.48 34.43 33.19
C ILE A 188 20.20 34.95 31.96
N THR A 189 20.56 34.05 31.05
CA THR A 189 21.02 34.43 29.72
C THR A 189 19.81 34.58 28.78
N VAL A 190 19.52 35.82 28.37
CA VAL A 190 18.55 36.07 27.30
C VAL A 190 19.25 35.88 25.96
N ILE A 191 18.79 34.90 25.18
CA ILE A 191 19.44 34.52 23.92
C ILE A 191 19.28 35.63 22.87
N GLY A 192 20.39 36.02 22.26
CA GLY A 192 20.44 37.06 21.25
C GLY A 192 19.83 36.64 19.91
N TYR A 193 19.21 37.57 19.19
CA TYR A 193 18.55 37.26 17.92
C TYR A 193 19.51 36.84 16.81
N ALA A 194 20.83 37.08 16.93
CA ALA A 194 21.82 36.66 15.95
C ALA A 194 21.81 35.14 15.74
N PHE A 195 21.68 34.36 16.82
CA PHE A 195 21.60 32.90 16.74
C PHE A 195 20.35 32.43 16.01
N SER A 196 19.17 33.01 16.33
CA SER A 196 17.92 32.68 15.65
C SER A 196 17.95 33.05 14.16
N VAL A 197 18.59 34.16 13.79
CA VAL A 197 18.75 34.56 12.37
C VAL A 197 19.62 33.55 11.62
N ILE A 198 20.76 33.14 12.19
CA ILE A 198 21.65 32.14 11.59
C ILE A 198 20.95 30.78 11.50
N HIS A 199 20.30 30.33 12.58
CA HIS A 199 19.51 29.11 12.66
C HIS A 199 18.44 29.06 11.55
N ASN A 200 17.64 30.12 11.44
CA ASN A 200 16.57 30.19 10.44
C ASN A 200 17.12 30.21 9.01
N ASN A 201 18.20 30.96 8.74
CA ASN A 201 18.86 30.97 7.44
C ASN A 201 19.48 29.62 7.06
N PHE A 202 19.96 28.84 8.04
CA PHE A 202 20.44 27.49 7.81
C PHE A 202 19.29 26.56 7.42
N TYR A 203 18.24 26.49 8.25
CA TYR A 203 17.16 25.53 8.04
C TYR A 203 16.23 25.88 6.87
N GLN A 204 16.16 27.14 6.44
CA GLN A 204 15.48 27.54 5.20
C GLN A 204 16.11 26.95 3.93
N GLN A 205 17.36 26.49 3.98
CA GLN A 205 18.01 25.81 2.86
C GLN A 205 17.63 24.34 2.77
N LEU A 206 16.92 23.81 3.77
CA LEU A 206 16.43 22.44 3.83
C LEU A 206 14.92 22.40 3.46
N PRO A 207 14.41 21.25 2.99
CA PRO A 207 13.03 21.12 2.55
C PRO A 207 11.99 21.48 3.62
N LEU A 208 10.98 22.25 3.19
CA LEU A 208 9.79 22.54 3.98
C LEU A 208 9.06 21.21 4.30
N GLY A 209 8.79 20.96 5.59
CA GLY A 209 8.17 19.72 6.07
C GLY A 209 9.14 18.65 6.58
N ARG A 210 10.45 18.97 6.69
CA ARG A 210 11.47 18.10 7.30
C ARG A 210 11.60 16.71 6.66
N ARG A 211 11.22 16.57 5.37
CA ARG A 211 11.37 15.35 4.58
C ARG A 211 12.43 15.54 3.49
N ILE A 212 13.51 14.78 3.56
CA ILE A 212 14.61 14.81 2.58
C ILE A 212 14.35 13.72 1.53
N VAL A 213 14.17 14.14 0.28
CA VAL A 213 13.95 13.25 -0.88
C VAL A 213 15.06 13.37 -1.93
N LYS A 214 16.02 14.29 -1.73
CA LYS A 214 17.09 14.63 -2.67
C LYS A 214 18.18 15.44 -1.98
N ASP A 215 19.30 15.61 -2.69
CA ASP A 215 20.42 16.45 -2.25
C ASP A 215 19.97 17.87 -1.88
N ALA A 216 20.55 18.40 -0.81
CA ALA A 216 20.41 19.77 -0.36
C ALA A 216 21.73 20.52 -0.56
N THR A 217 21.66 21.72 -1.13
CA THR A 217 22.85 22.58 -1.25
C THR A 217 22.91 23.52 -0.05
N ILE A 218 23.79 23.23 0.90
CA ILE A 218 23.97 24.02 2.12
C ILE A 218 25.13 25.00 1.91
N ARG A 219 24.81 26.30 1.95
CA ARG A 219 25.68 27.44 1.71
C ARG A 219 25.91 28.18 3.02
N LEU A 220 26.99 27.85 3.71
CA LEU A 220 27.38 28.55 4.94
C LEU A 220 27.88 29.97 4.67
N ASP A 221 28.43 30.20 3.47
CA ASP A 221 28.89 31.51 3.01
C ASP A 221 27.73 32.53 2.94
N THR A 222 26.55 32.12 2.48
CA THR A 222 25.39 33.02 2.40
C THR A 222 24.86 33.38 3.78
N ILE A 223 24.90 32.44 4.74
CA ILE A 223 24.45 32.66 6.13
C ILE A 223 25.37 33.68 6.83
N LYS A 224 26.68 33.60 6.57
CA LYS A 224 27.69 34.49 7.18
C LYS A 224 27.63 35.94 6.69
N THR A 225 26.82 36.26 5.66
CA THR A 225 26.72 37.62 5.12
C THR A 225 26.32 38.65 6.18
N SER A 226 25.40 38.29 7.09
CA SER A 226 24.95 39.16 8.19
C SER A 226 25.83 39.06 9.43
N TYR A 227 26.51 37.93 9.64
CA TYR A 227 27.32 37.64 10.83
C TYR A 227 28.65 36.98 10.41
N PRO A 228 29.61 37.75 9.86
CA PRO A 228 30.84 37.22 9.28
C PRO A 228 31.78 36.61 10.32
N THR A 229 31.66 37.00 11.59
CA THR A 229 32.43 36.48 12.72
C THR A 229 31.85 35.17 13.30
N ALA A 230 30.68 34.73 12.84
CA ALA A 230 30.09 33.48 13.30
C ALA A 230 30.88 32.26 12.77
N VAL A 231 31.20 31.35 13.68
CA VAL A 231 31.66 30.00 13.34
C VAL A 231 30.42 29.10 13.35
N ILE A 232 30.16 28.48 12.20
CA ILE A 232 28.98 27.63 11.99
C ILE A 232 29.48 26.26 11.58
N SER A 233 29.09 25.23 12.33
CA SER A 233 29.32 23.84 11.99
C SER A 233 28.03 23.06 12.08
N TRP A 234 27.85 22.09 11.20
CA TRP A 234 26.69 21.21 11.26
C TRP A 234 27.08 19.79 10.87
N HIS A 235 26.30 18.82 11.32
CA HIS A 235 26.41 17.44 10.86
C HIS A 235 25.07 16.73 10.92
N SER A 236 24.94 15.69 10.11
CA SER A 236 23.89 14.70 10.24
C SER A 236 24.27 13.66 11.27
N THR A 237 23.34 13.30 12.14
CA THR A 237 23.46 12.15 13.06
C THR A 237 23.43 10.81 12.32
N ASN A 238 22.96 10.78 11.06
CA ASN A 238 22.94 9.58 10.23
C ASN A 238 23.46 9.88 8.82
N THR A 239 24.76 9.72 8.63
CA THR A 239 25.43 9.96 7.34
C THR A 239 25.15 8.89 6.30
N ALA A 240 24.54 7.76 6.66
CA ALA A 240 24.14 6.71 5.72
C ALA A 240 22.93 7.11 4.87
N VAL A 241 22.11 8.08 5.34
CA VAL A 241 20.93 8.58 4.62
C VAL A 241 21.03 10.06 4.23
N PHE A 242 21.84 10.84 4.96
CA PHE A 242 22.10 12.23 4.64
C PHE A 242 23.50 12.66 5.10
N THR A 243 24.40 12.94 4.17
CA THR A 243 25.81 13.23 4.46
C THR A 243 26.02 14.66 4.96
N ASN A 244 27.16 14.92 5.59
CA ASN A 244 27.59 16.28 6.01
C ASN A 244 27.95 17.21 4.83
N ALA A 245 27.80 16.74 3.58
CA ALA A 245 27.91 17.55 2.37
C ALA A 245 26.53 17.89 1.77
N GLY A 246 25.44 17.52 2.45
CA GLY A 246 24.08 17.72 1.97
C GLY A 246 23.63 16.68 0.93
N LYS A 247 24.40 15.61 0.69
CA LYS A 247 23.97 14.53 -0.20
C LYS A 247 22.98 13.60 0.48
N TYR A 248 21.88 13.34 -0.22
CA TYR A 248 20.86 12.38 0.16
C TYR A 248 21.20 11.00 -0.40
N ILE A 249 21.04 9.98 0.43
CA ILE A 249 21.21 8.58 0.06
C ILE A 249 19.88 7.92 0.41
N GLN A 250 19.14 7.45 -0.61
CA GLN A 250 17.81 6.89 -0.40
C GLN A 250 17.88 5.62 0.45
N PRO A 251 17.30 5.59 1.66
CA PRO A 251 17.10 4.36 2.40
C PRO A 251 15.99 3.51 1.77
N LEU A 252 15.90 2.23 2.16
CA LEU A 252 14.79 1.37 1.75
C LEU A 252 13.47 1.81 2.37
N ASP A 253 13.52 2.21 3.64
CA ASP A 253 12.38 2.70 4.42
C ASP A 253 12.65 4.11 4.94
N ASP A 254 11.58 4.86 5.22
CA ASP A 254 11.65 6.18 5.84
C ASP A 254 12.53 6.11 7.10
N THR A 255 13.65 6.85 7.07
CA THR A 255 14.64 6.81 8.15
C THR A 255 14.69 8.18 8.83
N VAL A 256 14.36 8.19 10.12
CA VAL A 256 14.43 9.41 10.95
C VAL A 256 15.87 9.66 11.38
N PHE A 257 16.30 10.92 11.28
CA PHE A 257 17.62 11.37 11.74
C PHE A 257 17.54 12.83 12.20
N GLN A 258 18.56 13.30 12.89
CA GLN A 258 18.70 14.70 13.28
C GLN A 258 19.82 15.39 12.52
N ILE A 259 19.61 16.67 12.24
CA ILE A 259 20.68 17.61 11.88
C ILE A 259 21.03 18.40 13.13
N VAL A 260 22.32 18.41 13.46
CA VAL A 260 22.88 19.16 14.59
C VAL A 260 23.58 20.37 14.02
N LEU A 261 23.21 21.57 14.46
CA LEU A 261 23.78 22.84 14.05
C LEU A 261 24.38 23.53 15.27
N THR A 262 25.68 23.77 15.26
CA THR A 262 26.38 24.55 16.29
C THR A 262 26.80 25.89 15.72
N ILE A 263 26.47 26.96 16.43
CA ILE A 263 26.77 28.35 16.08
C ILE A 263 27.56 28.94 17.24
N SER A 264 28.72 29.52 16.97
CA SER A 264 29.50 30.21 18.01
C SER A 264 30.06 31.55 17.53
N PHE A 265 30.25 32.45 18.50
CA PHE A 265 30.94 33.73 18.36
C PHE A 265 32.17 33.73 19.28
N PRO A 266 33.32 33.21 18.82
CA PRO A 266 34.48 32.96 19.69
C PRO A 266 35.01 34.20 20.40
N GLU A 267 34.99 35.37 19.75
CA GLU A 267 35.44 36.64 20.35
C GLU A 267 34.55 37.09 21.51
N ARG A 268 33.33 36.54 21.63
CA ARG A 268 32.36 36.80 22.69
C ARG A 268 32.23 35.65 23.68
N GLY A 269 32.84 34.50 23.43
CA GLY A 269 32.70 33.31 24.27
C GLY A 269 31.29 32.68 24.24
N LEU A 270 30.49 32.95 23.19
CA LEU A 270 29.11 32.46 23.08
C LEU A 270 29.00 31.28 22.11
N GLU A 271 28.21 30.26 22.45
CA GLU A 271 27.95 29.08 21.61
C GLU A 271 26.55 28.50 21.90
N HIS A 272 25.81 28.17 20.84
CA HIS A 272 24.51 27.49 20.91
C HIS A 272 24.46 26.31 19.94
N THR A 273 23.81 25.22 20.35
CA THR A 273 23.59 24.02 19.51
C THR A 273 22.12 23.70 19.37
N TYR A 274 21.69 23.49 18.12
CA TYR A 274 20.31 23.21 17.72
C TYR A 274 20.18 21.81 17.15
N TYR A 275 19.10 21.12 17.51
CA TYR A 275 18.80 19.76 17.06
C TYR A 275 17.47 19.76 16.33
N GLU A 276 17.47 19.35 15.06
CA GLU A 276 16.25 19.31 14.26
C GLU A 276 16.05 17.95 13.62
N THR A 277 14.86 17.39 13.81
CA THR A 277 14.51 16.06 13.32
C THR A 277 14.01 16.13 11.87
N PHE A 278 14.55 15.23 11.04
CA PHE A 278 14.21 15.04 9.64
C PHE A 278 13.90 13.57 9.35
N THR A 279 13.18 13.33 8.26
CA THR A 279 12.99 12.00 7.68
C THR A 279 13.64 11.95 6.32
N ALA A 280 14.63 11.07 6.13
CA ALA A 280 15.09 10.68 4.81
C ALA A 280 14.05 9.72 4.23
N VAL A 281 13.43 10.10 3.13
CA VAL A 281 12.30 9.35 2.55
C VAL A 281 12.81 8.06 1.92
N GLY A 282 12.11 6.95 2.14
CA GLY A 282 12.49 5.65 1.61
C GLY A 282 12.23 5.48 0.11
N MET A 283 12.36 4.23 -0.33
CA MET A 283 11.93 3.79 -1.65
C MET A 283 10.41 3.88 -1.78
N SER A 284 9.90 4.33 -2.94
CA SER A 284 8.45 4.41 -3.16
C SER A 284 7.84 3.01 -3.28
N ILE A 285 6.54 2.87 -3.03
CA ILE A 285 5.85 1.58 -3.21
C ILE A 285 5.90 1.08 -4.67
N TYR A 286 6.04 1.98 -5.64
CA TYR A 286 6.15 1.61 -7.05
C TYR A 286 7.52 0.99 -7.35
N ASP A 287 8.61 1.63 -6.90
CA ASP A 287 9.96 1.08 -7.05
C ASP A 287 10.09 -0.27 -6.30
N LYS A 288 9.49 -0.38 -5.10
CA LYS A 288 9.39 -1.65 -4.37
C LYS A 288 8.63 -2.71 -5.16
N ALA A 289 7.53 -2.33 -5.82
CA ALA A 289 6.73 -3.25 -6.61
C ALA A 289 7.44 -3.72 -7.89
N GLU A 290 8.26 -2.88 -8.53
CA GLU A 290 9.10 -3.30 -9.67
C GLU A 290 10.11 -4.39 -9.26
N ILE A 291 10.74 -4.24 -8.09
CA ILE A 291 11.64 -5.27 -7.54
C ILE A 291 10.88 -6.57 -7.24
N VAL A 292 9.70 -6.47 -6.62
CA VAL A 292 8.84 -7.63 -6.34
C VAL A 292 8.37 -8.30 -7.63
N GLU A 293 8.01 -7.54 -8.67
CA GLU A 293 7.61 -8.08 -9.97
C GLU A 293 8.75 -8.88 -10.62
N ALA A 294 9.95 -8.30 -10.67
CA ALA A 294 11.13 -8.99 -11.18
C ALA A 294 11.42 -10.28 -10.41
N TRP A 295 11.33 -10.23 -9.07
CA TRP A 295 11.47 -11.42 -8.22
C TRP A 295 10.39 -12.48 -8.51
N ILE A 296 9.13 -12.08 -8.71
CA ILE A 296 8.04 -13.01 -9.05
C ILE A 296 8.34 -13.76 -10.36
N TYR A 297 8.84 -13.05 -11.38
CA TYR A 297 9.23 -13.65 -12.66
C TYR A 297 10.46 -14.55 -12.53
N ASP A 298 11.51 -14.10 -11.83
CA ASP A 298 12.76 -14.85 -11.68
C ASP A 298 12.58 -16.16 -10.91
N GLN A 299 11.60 -16.22 -10.01
CA GLN A 299 11.25 -17.43 -9.26
C GLN A 299 10.20 -18.29 -9.98
N GLU A 300 9.71 -17.88 -11.15
CA GLU A 300 8.69 -18.58 -11.94
C GLU A 300 7.42 -18.92 -11.13
N TYR A 301 7.03 -18.09 -10.15
CA TYR A 301 5.80 -18.32 -9.36
C TYR A 301 4.54 -18.35 -10.24
N ILE A 302 4.58 -17.67 -11.38
CA ILE A 302 3.49 -17.62 -12.36
C ILE A 302 4.05 -17.99 -13.72
N PRO A 303 4.06 -19.28 -14.08
CA PRO A 303 4.44 -19.69 -15.42
C PRO A 303 3.40 -19.21 -16.44
N GLU A 304 3.84 -18.99 -17.70
CA GLU A 304 2.92 -18.59 -18.78
C GLU A 304 1.82 -19.64 -19.02
N PHE A 305 2.14 -20.92 -18.83
CA PHE A 305 1.20 -22.03 -18.94
C PHE A 305 1.09 -22.79 -17.60
N ILE A 306 -0.11 -22.84 -17.04
CA ILE A 306 -0.37 -23.37 -15.71
C ILE A 306 -1.16 -24.68 -15.82
N GLY A 307 -0.56 -25.78 -15.34
CA GLY A 307 -1.20 -27.10 -15.30
C GLY A 307 -1.47 -27.66 -13.89
N SER A 308 -1.02 -26.97 -12.86
CA SER A 308 -1.08 -27.42 -11.46
C SER A 308 -1.15 -26.23 -10.50
N ASP A 309 -1.59 -26.48 -9.27
CA ASP A 309 -1.61 -25.49 -8.19
C ASP A 309 -0.33 -24.65 -8.12
N LEU A 310 -0.49 -23.35 -7.86
CA LEU A 310 0.60 -22.41 -7.66
C LEU A 310 0.85 -22.19 -6.16
N GLU A 311 2.12 -22.02 -5.81
CA GLU A 311 2.53 -21.56 -4.48
C GLU A 311 2.74 -20.04 -4.51
N LEU A 312 1.64 -19.28 -4.45
CA LEU A 312 1.70 -17.83 -4.52
C LEU A 312 2.30 -17.25 -3.21
N PRO A 313 3.35 -16.43 -3.29
CA PRO A 313 3.99 -15.89 -2.09
C PRO A 313 3.11 -14.85 -1.41
N SER A 314 3.03 -14.86 -0.09
CA SER A 314 2.27 -13.85 0.68
C SER A 314 3.13 -12.69 1.20
N VAL A 315 4.46 -12.80 1.11
CA VAL A 315 5.43 -11.83 1.63
C VAL A 315 6.67 -11.81 0.74
N TYR A 316 7.26 -10.63 0.56
CA TYR A 316 8.64 -10.45 0.13
C TYR A 316 9.42 -9.82 1.29
N ASP A 317 10.60 -10.38 1.62
CA ASP A 317 11.41 -9.99 2.79
C ASP A 317 12.92 -10.13 2.51
N ALA A 318 13.35 -9.98 1.25
CA ALA A 318 14.76 -10.12 0.87
C ALA A 318 15.54 -8.81 1.07
N GLU A 319 15.04 -7.70 0.55
CA GLU A 319 15.63 -6.37 0.70
C GLU A 319 14.84 -5.50 1.67
N PHE A 320 13.51 -5.55 1.54
CA PHE A 320 12.54 -4.86 2.37
C PHE A 320 11.34 -5.78 2.58
N LYS A 321 10.52 -5.46 3.58
CA LYS A 321 9.35 -6.28 3.92
C LYS A 321 8.07 -5.70 3.35
N VAL A 322 7.37 -6.48 2.53
CA VAL A 322 6.02 -6.16 2.03
C VAL A 322 5.11 -7.39 2.05
N THR A 323 3.82 -7.15 2.22
CA THR A 323 2.78 -8.18 2.10
C THR A 323 2.26 -8.22 0.67
N LEU A 324 1.96 -9.42 0.18
CA LEU A 324 1.45 -9.68 -1.16
C LEU A 324 0.04 -10.25 -1.07
N GLU A 325 -0.94 -9.50 -1.59
CA GLU A 325 -2.35 -9.86 -1.59
C GLU A 325 -2.77 -10.26 -3.02
N TRP A 326 -3.14 -11.53 -3.21
CA TRP A 326 -3.46 -12.08 -4.53
C TRP A 326 -4.97 -12.10 -4.80
N SER A 327 -5.34 -11.90 -6.07
CA SER A 327 -6.68 -12.13 -6.59
C SER A 327 -6.65 -12.59 -8.04
N SER A 328 -7.75 -13.19 -8.51
CA SER A 328 -7.90 -13.69 -9.87
C SER A 328 -9.16 -13.10 -10.49
N ASN A 329 -9.12 -12.79 -11.79
CA ASN A 329 -10.33 -12.42 -12.55
C ASN A 329 -11.27 -13.61 -12.81
N LYS A 330 -10.80 -14.84 -12.60
CA LYS A 330 -11.54 -16.11 -12.74
C LYS A 330 -11.29 -17.01 -11.53
N PRO A 331 -11.84 -16.66 -10.34
CA PRO A 331 -11.62 -17.41 -9.11
C PRO A 331 -12.11 -18.87 -9.17
N GLU A 332 -13.05 -19.16 -10.07
CA GLU A 332 -13.54 -20.51 -10.37
C GLU A 332 -12.51 -21.38 -11.12
N VAL A 333 -11.52 -20.77 -11.79
CA VAL A 333 -10.42 -21.46 -12.48
C VAL A 333 -9.17 -21.49 -11.61
N ILE A 334 -8.79 -20.35 -11.04
CA ILE A 334 -7.66 -20.22 -10.11
C ILE A 334 -8.02 -19.28 -8.97
N THR A 335 -7.96 -19.78 -7.74
CA THR A 335 -8.27 -19.01 -6.54
C THR A 335 -7.13 -18.04 -6.17
N SER A 336 -7.39 -17.10 -5.26
CA SER A 336 -6.35 -16.22 -4.70
C SER A 336 -5.24 -16.95 -3.94
N ALA A 337 -5.46 -18.20 -3.53
CA ALA A 337 -4.45 -19.05 -2.89
C ALA A 337 -3.66 -19.90 -3.90
N GLY A 338 -3.85 -19.67 -5.21
CA GLY A 338 -3.18 -20.44 -6.27
C GLY A 338 -3.78 -21.84 -6.49
N LYS A 339 -4.90 -22.18 -5.87
CA LYS A 339 -5.60 -23.47 -6.09
C LYS A 339 -6.33 -23.47 -7.41
N ILE A 340 -6.12 -24.51 -8.21
CA ILE A 340 -6.62 -24.60 -9.58
C ILE A 340 -7.75 -25.62 -9.69
N SER A 341 -8.78 -25.21 -10.42
CA SER A 341 -9.81 -26.09 -10.96
C SER A 341 -9.68 -26.09 -12.47
N LEU A 342 -9.15 -27.18 -13.04
CA LEU A 342 -8.86 -27.24 -14.47
C LEU A 342 -10.15 -27.10 -15.31
N PRO A 343 -10.24 -26.09 -16.20
CA PRO A 343 -11.41 -25.84 -17.05
C PRO A 343 -11.54 -26.88 -18.17
N ASN A 344 -12.68 -26.89 -18.89
CA ASN A 344 -12.88 -27.82 -20.02
C ASN A 344 -12.00 -27.50 -21.23
N LYS A 345 -11.69 -26.22 -21.44
CA LYS A 345 -10.86 -25.66 -22.51
C LYS A 345 -9.78 -24.77 -21.92
N ASN A 346 -8.71 -24.50 -22.67
CA ASN A 346 -7.66 -23.62 -22.16
C ASN A 346 -8.24 -22.22 -21.91
N GLU A 347 -7.86 -21.62 -20.79
CA GLU A 347 -8.40 -20.32 -20.40
C GLU A 347 -7.31 -19.35 -20.00
N LEU A 348 -7.41 -18.13 -20.53
CA LEU A 348 -6.62 -17.02 -20.03
C LEU A 348 -7.19 -16.53 -18.70
N VAL A 349 -6.29 -16.35 -17.74
CA VAL A 349 -6.54 -15.77 -16.42
C VAL A 349 -5.61 -14.58 -16.21
N THR A 350 -6.04 -13.64 -15.39
CA THR A 350 -5.21 -12.53 -14.90
C THR A 350 -5.16 -12.61 -13.39
N LEU A 351 -3.97 -12.88 -12.86
CA LEU A 351 -3.66 -12.78 -11.45
C LEU A 351 -3.24 -11.35 -11.14
N THR A 352 -3.80 -10.78 -10.08
CA THR A 352 -3.45 -9.45 -9.59
C THR A 352 -2.79 -9.61 -8.23
N CYS A 353 -1.54 -9.14 -8.13
CA CYS A 353 -0.81 -9.06 -6.87
C CYS A 353 -0.80 -7.61 -6.39
N LYS A 354 -1.36 -7.38 -5.22
CA LYS A 354 -1.30 -6.10 -4.54
C LYS A 354 -0.16 -6.13 -3.53
N VAL A 355 0.85 -5.31 -3.78
CA VAL A 355 2.04 -5.15 -2.94
C VAL A 355 1.73 -4.08 -1.90
N VAL A 356 1.84 -4.42 -0.61
CA VAL A 356 1.44 -3.56 0.51
C VAL A 356 2.61 -3.29 1.45
N SER A 357 2.89 -2.01 1.70
CA SER A 357 3.90 -1.51 2.64
C SER A 357 3.26 -0.49 3.58
N GLY A 358 2.81 -0.92 4.75
CA GLY A 358 2.11 -0.04 5.69
C GLY A 358 0.78 0.47 5.11
N LYS A 359 0.71 1.76 4.79
CA LYS A 359 -0.49 2.39 4.17
C LYS A 359 -0.39 2.49 2.65
N ASP A 360 0.80 2.30 2.09
CA ASP A 360 1.05 2.43 0.65
C ASP A 360 0.84 1.10 -0.04
N GLN A 361 0.32 1.14 -1.27
CA GLN A 361 0.07 -0.04 -2.07
C GLN A 361 0.33 0.19 -3.56
N ALA A 362 0.75 -0.87 -4.26
CA ALA A 362 0.88 -0.93 -5.71
C ALA A 362 0.25 -2.21 -6.26
N ILE A 363 -0.09 -2.22 -7.55
CA ILE A 363 -0.78 -3.33 -8.22
C ILE A 363 0.10 -3.85 -9.36
N LEU A 364 0.34 -5.15 -9.35
CA LEU A 364 0.98 -5.91 -10.42
C LEU A 364 -0.04 -6.86 -11.04
N THR A 365 0.03 -7.10 -12.35
CA THR A 365 -0.90 -7.99 -13.06
C THR A 365 -0.13 -8.98 -13.92
N PHE A 366 -0.43 -10.27 -13.76
CA PHE A 366 0.20 -11.37 -14.48
C PHE A 366 -0.86 -12.11 -15.28
N LYS A 367 -0.63 -12.23 -16.60
CA LYS A 367 -1.50 -13.01 -17.48
C LYS A 367 -0.90 -14.39 -17.67
N ALA A 368 -1.74 -15.43 -17.58
CA ALA A 368 -1.32 -16.80 -17.80
C ALA A 368 -2.45 -17.60 -18.44
N GLU A 369 -2.09 -18.72 -19.06
CA GLU A 369 -3.03 -19.67 -19.64
C GLU A 369 -3.13 -20.89 -18.74
N VAL A 370 -4.34 -21.19 -18.26
CA VAL A 370 -4.62 -22.40 -17.49
C VAL A 370 -5.00 -23.52 -18.45
N ALA A 371 -4.35 -24.66 -18.30
CA ALA A 371 -4.56 -25.84 -19.11
C ALA A 371 -5.99 -26.39 -18.97
N ALA A 372 -6.57 -26.82 -20.08
CA ALA A 372 -7.78 -27.63 -20.05
C ALA A 372 -7.54 -28.97 -19.35
N ARG A 373 -8.51 -29.43 -18.56
CA ARG A 373 -8.50 -30.76 -17.96
C ARG A 373 -8.33 -31.84 -19.03
N THR A 374 -7.68 -32.93 -18.62
CA THR A 374 -7.52 -34.13 -19.42
C THR A 374 -8.70 -35.06 -19.20
N PHE A 375 -9.15 -35.70 -20.26
CA PHE A 375 -10.22 -36.69 -20.22
C PHE A 375 -9.63 -38.06 -20.60
N THR A 376 -9.98 -39.09 -19.83
CA THR A 376 -9.64 -40.47 -20.18
C THR A 376 -10.59 -41.03 -21.23
N ASP A 377 -11.86 -40.64 -21.17
CA ASP A 377 -12.89 -41.02 -22.13
C ASP A 377 -13.15 -39.90 -23.14
N LYS A 378 -13.18 -40.25 -24.43
CA LYS A 378 -13.36 -39.28 -25.52
C LYS A 378 -14.80 -38.74 -25.56
N TRP A 379 -15.80 -39.54 -25.21
CA TRP A 379 -17.18 -39.08 -25.18
C TRP A 379 -17.41 -38.08 -24.05
N GLU A 380 -16.82 -38.30 -22.87
CA GLU A 380 -16.80 -37.30 -21.79
C GLU A 380 -16.16 -35.98 -22.24
N ALA A 381 -15.05 -36.05 -23.00
CA ALA A 381 -14.40 -34.86 -23.56
C ALA A 381 -15.30 -34.12 -24.56
N ILE A 382 -15.99 -34.87 -25.44
CA ILE A 382 -16.95 -34.33 -26.40
C ILE A 382 -18.12 -33.65 -25.67
N GLU A 383 -18.70 -34.30 -24.66
CA GLU A 383 -19.82 -33.77 -23.89
C GLU A 383 -19.42 -32.50 -23.12
N ALA A 384 -18.22 -32.47 -22.54
CA ALA A 384 -17.66 -31.27 -21.92
C ALA A 384 -17.46 -30.12 -22.93
N PHE A 385 -16.96 -30.43 -24.12
CA PHE A 385 -16.80 -29.44 -25.21
C PHE A 385 -18.15 -28.89 -25.68
N LEU A 386 -19.16 -29.75 -25.84
CA LEU A 386 -20.52 -29.32 -26.15
C LEU A 386 -21.08 -28.41 -25.05
N GLY A 387 -20.75 -28.66 -23.78
CA GLY A 387 -21.10 -27.78 -22.66
C GLY A 387 -20.56 -26.35 -22.80
N GLU A 388 -19.40 -26.14 -23.42
CA GLU A 388 -18.84 -24.81 -23.71
C GLU A 388 -19.58 -24.07 -24.84
N ILE A 389 -20.30 -24.83 -25.68
CA ILE A 389 -21.07 -24.31 -26.82
C ILE A 389 -22.54 -24.09 -26.43
N PHE A 390 -23.09 -24.94 -25.57
CA PHE A 390 -24.47 -24.91 -25.11
C PHE A 390 -24.68 -23.81 -24.07
N LEU A 391 -24.68 -22.56 -24.53
CA LEU A 391 -24.92 -21.42 -23.67
C LEU A 391 -26.39 -21.41 -23.20
N PRO A 392 -26.67 -21.20 -21.90
CA PRO A 392 -28.04 -21.16 -21.40
C PRO A 392 -28.83 -19.96 -21.96
N GLU A 393 -28.12 -18.88 -22.30
CA GLU A 393 -28.69 -17.64 -22.81
C GLU A 393 -27.95 -17.17 -24.07
N ILE A 394 -28.71 -16.69 -25.05
CA ILE A 394 -28.19 -15.99 -26.22
C ILE A 394 -28.39 -14.49 -25.97
N LYS A 395 -27.28 -13.78 -25.73
CA LYS A 395 -27.29 -12.36 -25.41
C LYS A 395 -27.38 -11.53 -26.68
N THR A 396 -28.24 -10.52 -26.65
CA THR A 396 -28.27 -9.46 -27.65
C THR A 396 -27.34 -8.33 -27.21
N GLN A 397 -26.77 -7.57 -28.15
CA GLN A 397 -25.78 -6.54 -27.81
C GLN A 397 -25.89 -5.33 -28.74
N LYS A 398 -25.93 -4.13 -28.14
CA LYS A 398 -25.62 -2.87 -28.82
C LYS A 398 -24.12 -2.60 -28.70
N TYR A 399 -23.46 -2.29 -29.81
CA TYR A 399 -22.03 -2.01 -29.81
C TYR A 399 -21.69 -0.78 -30.67
N LEU A 400 -20.69 -0.03 -30.23
CA LEU A 400 -20.18 1.17 -30.91
C LEU A 400 -19.11 0.77 -31.93
N VAL A 401 -19.30 1.18 -33.18
CA VAL A 401 -18.27 1.12 -34.21
C VAL A 401 -17.65 2.50 -34.33
N ALA A 402 -16.34 2.58 -34.09
CA ALA A 402 -15.58 3.82 -34.16
C ALA A 402 -14.36 3.64 -35.08
N GLY A 403 -14.14 4.61 -35.96
CA GLY A 403 -13.09 4.58 -36.96
C GLY A 403 -12.71 5.97 -37.44
N VAL A 404 -12.32 6.08 -38.72
CA VAL A 404 -11.93 7.34 -39.38
C VAL A 404 -13.13 8.22 -39.78
N ALA A 405 -14.32 7.64 -39.93
CA ALA A 405 -15.59 8.35 -40.14
C ALA A 405 -16.40 8.43 -38.84
N ALA A 406 -17.51 9.17 -38.87
CA ALA A 406 -18.40 9.32 -37.72
C ALA A 406 -18.80 7.96 -37.12
N SER A 407 -18.64 7.81 -35.81
CA SER A 407 -19.00 6.59 -35.10
C SER A 407 -20.50 6.33 -35.17
N PHE A 408 -20.89 5.06 -35.21
CA PHE A 408 -22.29 4.64 -35.22
C PHE A 408 -22.50 3.40 -34.35
N TYR A 409 -23.73 3.20 -33.90
CA TYR A 409 -24.11 1.99 -33.18
C TYR A 409 -24.60 0.91 -34.13
N LYS A 410 -24.21 -0.33 -33.85
CA LYS A 410 -24.79 -1.53 -34.43
C LYS A 410 -25.41 -2.42 -33.35
N TYR A 411 -26.25 -3.34 -33.81
CA TYR A 411 -27.00 -4.25 -32.98
C TYR A 411 -26.72 -5.68 -33.44
N ASN A 412 -26.30 -6.52 -32.51
CA ASN A 412 -26.16 -7.96 -32.68
C ASN A 412 -27.34 -8.64 -31.96
N TYR A 413 -28.06 -9.50 -32.67
CA TYR A 413 -29.15 -10.30 -32.10
C TYR A 413 -28.67 -11.55 -31.36
N GLY A 414 -27.37 -11.75 -31.27
CA GLY A 414 -26.74 -12.86 -30.56
C GLY A 414 -26.43 -14.04 -31.46
N TYR A 415 -25.72 -15.02 -30.89
CA TYR A 415 -25.34 -16.25 -31.57
C TYR A 415 -25.02 -17.36 -30.55
N LEU A 416 -24.91 -18.59 -31.04
CA LEU A 416 -24.24 -19.70 -30.34
C LEU A 416 -22.94 -20.05 -31.08
N PRO A 417 -21.83 -20.32 -30.37
CA PRO A 417 -20.52 -20.56 -30.97
C PRO A 417 -20.41 -22.00 -31.51
N PHE A 418 -21.29 -22.37 -32.45
CA PHE A 418 -21.26 -23.71 -33.05
C PHE A 418 -19.90 -23.96 -33.72
N TYR A 419 -19.23 -25.04 -33.31
CA TYR A 419 -17.98 -25.45 -33.92
C TYR A 419 -18.23 -26.09 -35.29
N ILE A 420 -17.72 -25.46 -36.33
CA ILE A 420 -17.83 -25.91 -37.73
C ILE A 420 -16.48 -26.48 -38.15
N GLN A 421 -16.41 -27.75 -38.55
CA GLN A 421 -15.12 -28.43 -38.73
C GLN A 421 -14.35 -27.98 -39.99
N GLU A 422 -15.05 -27.44 -40.98
CA GLU A 422 -14.46 -26.92 -42.21
C GLU A 422 -13.46 -25.79 -41.91
N LYS A 423 -12.30 -25.81 -42.55
CA LYS A 423 -11.27 -24.78 -42.38
C LYS A 423 -11.69 -23.42 -42.94
N SER A 424 -11.05 -22.35 -42.48
CA SER A 424 -11.19 -21.03 -43.06
C SER A 424 -10.91 -21.05 -44.57
N VAL A 425 -11.83 -20.49 -45.36
CA VAL A 425 -11.61 -20.30 -46.80
C VAL A 425 -10.82 -19.01 -47.00
N VAL A 426 -9.51 -19.17 -47.20
CA VAL A 426 -8.55 -18.08 -47.40
C VAL A 426 -8.24 -17.94 -48.90
N THR A 427 -8.43 -16.73 -49.44
CA THR A 427 -8.04 -16.39 -50.81
C THR A 427 -6.67 -15.70 -50.81
N PRO A 428 -5.63 -16.27 -51.42
CA PRO A 428 -4.35 -15.59 -51.57
C PRO A 428 -4.47 -14.41 -52.55
N ASP A 429 -4.13 -13.22 -52.09
CA ASP A 429 -3.95 -12.01 -52.91
C ASP A 429 -2.66 -11.29 -52.47
N LEU A 430 -1.55 -12.01 -52.64
CA LEU A 430 -0.24 -11.65 -52.12
C LEU A 430 0.32 -10.40 -52.81
N LEU A 431 0.98 -9.54 -52.02
CA LEU A 431 1.82 -8.48 -52.57
C LEU A 431 2.99 -9.09 -53.37
N PRO A 432 3.38 -8.50 -54.51
CA PRO A 432 4.58 -8.92 -55.25
C PRO A 432 5.84 -8.91 -54.38
N ALA A 433 6.82 -9.77 -54.71
CA ALA A 433 8.05 -9.87 -53.93
C ALA A 433 8.86 -8.56 -53.90
N ASP A 434 8.81 -7.77 -54.96
CA ASP A 434 9.44 -6.46 -55.10
C ASP A 434 8.58 -5.30 -54.58
N HIS A 435 7.43 -5.58 -53.98
CA HIS A 435 6.54 -4.54 -53.47
C HIS A 435 7.15 -3.81 -52.27
N LYS A 436 7.14 -2.47 -52.30
CA LYS A 436 7.77 -1.59 -51.28
C LYS A 436 7.34 -1.89 -49.83
N PHE A 437 6.13 -2.37 -49.63
CA PHE A 437 5.56 -2.69 -48.30
C PHE A 437 5.58 -4.18 -47.94
N ARG A 438 6.32 -5.00 -48.69
CA ARG A 438 6.62 -6.39 -48.37
C ARG A 438 8.12 -6.48 -48.01
N PRO A 439 8.49 -6.29 -46.74
CA PRO A 439 9.88 -6.00 -46.35
C PRO A 439 10.85 -7.18 -46.42
N SER A 440 10.36 -8.44 -46.43
CA SER A 440 11.24 -9.61 -46.33
C SER A 440 10.81 -10.77 -47.23
N PRO A 441 10.63 -10.55 -48.54
CA PRO A 441 10.17 -11.58 -49.47
C PRO A 441 11.11 -12.80 -49.43
N GLY A 442 10.55 -13.99 -49.23
CA GLY A 442 11.30 -15.26 -49.18
C GLY A 442 12.12 -15.49 -47.92
N GLN A 443 12.12 -14.56 -46.96
CA GLN A 443 12.74 -14.77 -45.64
C GLN A 443 11.73 -15.38 -44.68
N SER A 444 12.19 -16.28 -43.81
CA SER A 444 11.35 -17.01 -42.85
C SER A 444 11.70 -16.62 -41.42
N TYR A 445 10.69 -16.23 -40.65
CA TYR A 445 10.82 -15.89 -39.23
C TYR A 445 9.86 -16.73 -38.39
N THR A 446 10.37 -17.36 -37.32
CA THR A 446 9.57 -18.05 -36.32
C THR A 446 8.51 -17.10 -35.77
N ARG A 447 7.26 -17.54 -35.79
CA ARG A 447 6.14 -16.74 -35.29
C ARG A 447 6.07 -16.85 -33.78
N LYS A 448 5.81 -15.74 -33.13
CA LYS A 448 5.55 -15.65 -31.69
C LYS A 448 4.14 -15.22 -31.38
N TYR A 449 3.49 -14.48 -32.29
CA TYR A 449 2.18 -13.86 -32.01
C TYR A 449 1.22 -13.98 -33.18
N VAL A 450 -0.08 -13.98 -32.87
CA VAL A 450 -1.13 -13.56 -33.81
C VAL A 450 -1.65 -12.22 -33.30
N VAL A 451 -1.55 -11.17 -34.12
CA VAL A 451 -1.88 -9.80 -33.70
C VAL A 451 -3.19 -9.37 -34.36
N ILE A 452 -4.18 -9.04 -33.54
CA ILE A 452 -5.51 -8.64 -34.00
C ILE A 452 -5.60 -7.12 -34.10
N HIS A 453 -6.15 -6.66 -35.22
CA HIS A 453 -6.33 -5.26 -35.57
C HIS A 453 -7.76 -5.02 -36.05
N ASP A 454 -8.26 -3.79 -35.90
CA ASP A 454 -9.38 -3.30 -36.68
C ASP A 454 -8.85 -2.37 -37.76
N THR A 455 -9.46 -2.41 -38.95
CA THR A 455 -9.05 -1.56 -40.08
C THR A 455 -9.18 -0.07 -39.79
N ALA A 456 -9.93 0.29 -38.74
CA ALA A 456 -10.40 1.64 -38.42
C ALA A 456 -11.20 2.30 -39.55
N ASN A 457 -11.50 1.58 -40.63
CA ASN A 457 -12.24 2.12 -41.77
C ASN A 457 -13.71 1.73 -41.70
N ASN A 458 -14.49 2.57 -41.03
CA ASN A 458 -15.93 2.42 -40.85
C ASN A 458 -16.75 3.11 -41.97
N THR A 459 -16.17 3.28 -43.16
CA THR A 459 -16.88 3.83 -44.33
C THR A 459 -17.56 2.73 -45.14
N ALA A 460 -18.64 3.08 -45.85
CA ALA A 460 -19.36 2.16 -46.73
C ALA A 460 -18.44 1.58 -47.81
N GLY A 461 -18.54 0.27 -48.06
CA GLY A 461 -17.72 -0.45 -49.04
C GLY A 461 -16.30 -0.79 -48.59
N ALA A 462 -15.89 -0.46 -47.36
CA ALA A 462 -14.55 -0.75 -46.84
C ALA A 462 -14.35 -2.21 -46.37
N GLY A 463 -14.83 -3.18 -47.17
CA GLY A 463 -14.64 -4.62 -46.93
C GLY A 463 -13.27 -5.14 -47.36
N VAL A 464 -13.12 -6.47 -47.43
CA VAL A 464 -11.85 -7.14 -47.78
C VAL A 464 -11.34 -6.74 -49.17
N LEU A 465 -12.22 -6.67 -50.17
CA LEU A 465 -11.82 -6.35 -51.55
C LEU A 465 -11.19 -4.96 -51.67
N MET A 466 -11.74 -3.97 -50.96
CA MET A 466 -11.20 -2.61 -50.94
C MET A 466 -9.83 -2.60 -50.26
N HIS A 467 -9.68 -3.24 -49.10
CA HIS A 467 -8.39 -3.32 -48.40
C HIS A 467 -7.33 -4.06 -49.22
N SER A 468 -7.72 -5.08 -49.99
CA SER A 468 -6.81 -5.78 -50.90
C SER A 468 -6.31 -4.91 -52.06
N GLN A 469 -7.14 -4.00 -52.54
CA GLN A 469 -6.71 -2.99 -53.52
C GLN A 469 -5.85 -1.90 -52.85
N PHE A 470 -6.24 -1.44 -51.68
CA PHE A 470 -5.55 -0.41 -50.91
C PHE A 470 -4.11 -0.81 -50.55
N ILE A 471 -3.91 -2.04 -50.09
CA ILE A 471 -2.59 -2.49 -49.62
C ILE A 471 -1.54 -2.52 -50.75
N LYS A 472 -1.97 -2.65 -52.01
CA LYS A 472 -1.14 -2.62 -53.24
C LYS A 472 -0.77 -1.21 -53.70
N ASN A 473 -1.41 -0.17 -53.17
CA ASN A 473 -1.06 1.21 -53.50
C ASN A 473 0.25 1.58 -52.78
N THR A 474 1.23 2.10 -53.52
CA THR A 474 2.53 2.54 -52.99
C THR A 474 2.55 3.99 -52.51
N ASP A 475 1.55 4.79 -52.88
CA ASP A 475 1.43 6.23 -52.55
C ASP A 475 0.66 6.43 -51.23
N ARG A 476 1.10 5.73 -50.17
CA ARG A 476 0.52 5.79 -48.82
C ARG A 476 1.60 5.57 -47.76
N SER A 477 1.22 5.68 -46.49
CA SER A 477 2.10 5.31 -45.37
C SER A 477 2.51 3.83 -45.46
N SER A 478 3.77 3.56 -45.11
CA SER A 478 4.37 2.22 -45.13
C SER A 478 3.71 1.31 -44.10
N SER A 479 2.67 0.59 -44.50
CA SER A 479 2.04 -0.44 -43.66
C SER A 479 1.66 -1.68 -44.47
N SER A 480 1.66 -2.83 -43.83
CA SER A 480 1.21 -4.09 -44.41
C SER A 480 0.85 -5.09 -43.32
N TRP A 481 0.02 -6.07 -43.65
CA TRP A 481 -0.46 -7.10 -42.73
C TRP A 481 -0.69 -8.40 -43.50
N HIS A 482 -0.90 -9.50 -42.79
CA HIS A 482 -0.98 -10.83 -43.40
C HIS A 482 -2.40 -11.11 -43.92
N TYR A 483 -3.43 -10.76 -43.14
CA TYR A 483 -4.81 -11.10 -43.45
C TYR A 483 -5.77 -9.93 -43.29
N THR A 484 -6.75 -9.81 -44.19
CA THR A 484 -7.96 -9.01 -43.96
C THR A 484 -9.16 -9.93 -43.87
N VAL A 485 -10.04 -9.70 -42.89
CA VAL A 485 -11.25 -10.50 -42.64
C VAL A 485 -12.48 -9.60 -42.64
N ASP A 486 -13.49 -9.95 -43.43
CA ASP A 486 -14.87 -9.46 -43.27
C ASP A 486 -15.82 -10.63 -42.98
N ASP A 487 -17.14 -10.37 -42.97
CA ASP A 487 -18.16 -11.36 -42.66
C ASP A 487 -18.33 -12.42 -43.77
N THR A 488 -17.75 -12.18 -44.95
CA THR A 488 -17.89 -13.02 -46.15
C THR A 488 -16.56 -13.62 -46.66
N LEU A 489 -15.45 -12.91 -46.54
CA LEU A 489 -14.16 -13.22 -47.18
C LEU A 489 -12.99 -13.13 -46.19
N ILE A 490 -11.93 -13.88 -46.49
CA ILE A 490 -10.62 -13.77 -45.84
C ILE A 490 -9.58 -13.71 -46.96
N TYR A 491 -8.81 -12.62 -47.04
CA TYR A 491 -7.73 -12.49 -48.02
C TYR A 491 -6.38 -12.48 -47.33
N GLN A 492 -5.40 -13.16 -47.91
CA GLN A 492 -4.01 -13.16 -47.46
C GLN A 492 -3.14 -12.29 -48.38
N HIS A 493 -2.39 -11.34 -47.79
CA HIS A 493 -1.57 -10.38 -48.53
C HIS A 493 -0.06 -10.59 -48.37
N ILE A 494 0.37 -11.19 -47.25
CA ILE A 494 1.77 -11.52 -46.97
C ILE A 494 1.83 -12.97 -46.47
N PRO A 495 2.77 -13.80 -46.96
CA PRO A 495 2.98 -15.15 -46.42
C PRO A 495 3.28 -15.10 -44.92
N ASP A 496 2.70 -16.02 -44.15
CA ASP A 496 2.73 -16.03 -42.68
C ASP A 496 4.13 -15.90 -42.08
N MET A 497 5.16 -16.42 -42.77
CA MET A 497 6.54 -16.47 -42.29
C MET A 497 7.40 -15.28 -42.74
N GLU A 498 6.83 -14.31 -43.45
CA GLU A 498 7.49 -13.05 -43.80
C GLU A 498 7.10 -11.92 -42.83
N VAL A 499 7.85 -10.83 -42.83
CA VAL A 499 7.61 -9.65 -42.00
C VAL A 499 6.51 -8.81 -42.63
N ALA A 500 5.64 -8.24 -41.80
CA ALA A 500 4.65 -7.24 -42.18
C ALA A 500 4.75 -6.01 -41.28
N TRP A 501 4.41 -4.82 -41.77
CA TRP A 501 4.48 -3.56 -41.02
C TRP A 501 3.11 -3.14 -40.49
N HIS A 502 2.67 -3.69 -39.36
CA HIS A 502 1.34 -3.46 -38.77
C HIS A 502 1.35 -3.06 -37.29
N ALA A 503 2.27 -3.58 -36.48
CA ALA A 503 2.26 -3.49 -35.02
C ALA A 503 2.95 -2.24 -34.46
N GLY A 504 3.60 -1.43 -35.31
CA GLY A 504 4.34 -0.22 -34.92
C GLY A 504 5.70 -0.48 -34.26
N GLU A 505 5.88 -1.63 -33.59
CA GLU A 505 7.14 -2.06 -32.97
C GLU A 505 7.82 -3.20 -33.74
N ALA A 506 9.15 -3.30 -33.61
CA ALA A 506 9.94 -4.28 -34.35
C ALA A 506 9.58 -5.73 -34.01
N ASP A 507 9.32 -6.04 -32.75
CA ASP A 507 9.00 -7.40 -32.28
C ASP A 507 7.64 -7.87 -32.83
N GLY A 508 6.59 -7.05 -32.68
CA GLY A 508 5.27 -7.33 -33.25
C GLY A 508 5.27 -7.41 -34.78
N ASN A 509 6.01 -6.54 -35.47
CA ASN A 509 6.11 -6.58 -36.95
C ASN A 509 6.85 -7.81 -37.46
N ARG A 510 7.92 -8.23 -36.77
CA ARG A 510 8.80 -9.30 -37.23
C ARG A 510 8.26 -10.68 -36.92
N TYR A 511 7.66 -10.86 -35.74
CA TYR A 511 7.25 -12.16 -35.24
C TYR A 511 5.73 -12.33 -35.12
N GLY A 512 4.95 -11.26 -35.36
CA GLY A 512 3.49 -11.30 -35.35
C GLY A 512 2.88 -11.60 -36.71
N ILE A 513 1.75 -12.32 -36.70
CA ILE A 513 0.85 -12.42 -37.85
C ILE A 513 -0.29 -11.41 -37.67
N GLY A 514 -0.18 -10.23 -38.30
CA GLY A 514 -1.24 -9.23 -38.30
C GLY A 514 -2.50 -9.64 -39.08
N ILE A 515 -3.65 -9.60 -38.41
CA ILE A 515 -4.99 -9.81 -38.96
C ILE A 515 -5.82 -8.53 -38.78
N GLU A 516 -6.28 -7.93 -39.88
CA GLU A 516 -7.16 -6.77 -39.90
C GLU A 516 -8.63 -7.19 -40.01
N THR A 517 -9.46 -6.79 -39.04
CA THR A 517 -10.91 -7.01 -39.04
C THR A 517 -11.66 -5.81 -39.61
N CYS A 518 -12.47 -6.04 -40.65
CA CYS A 518 -13.28 -5.02 -41.28
C CYS A 518 -14.42 -4.54 -40.37
N ILE A 519 -14.62 -3.22 -40.34
CA ILE A 519 -15.63 -2.55 -39.50
C ILE A 519 -16.61 -1.70 -40.31
N ASN A 520 -16.71 -1.93 -41.62
CA ASN A 520 -17.59 -1.18 -42.50
C ASN A 520 -19.08 -1.41 -42.15
N PRO A 521 -19.98 -0.43 -42.41
CA PRO A 521 -21.38 -0.51 -42.01
C PRO A 521 -22.16 -1.71 -42.57
N GLU A 522 -21.72 -2.30 -43.67
CA GLU A 522 -22.37 -3.47 -44.27
C GLU A 522 -22.02 -4.78 -43.55
N ALA A 523 -20.83 -4.87 -42.94
CA ALA A 523 -20.35 -6.11 -42.33
C ALA A 523 -21.03 -6.42 -40.98
N ASP A 524 -21.41 -7.66 -40.73
CA ASP A 524 -21.73 -8.15 -39.39
C ASP A 524 -20.44 -8.44 -38.62
N TYR A 525 -20.05 -7.51 -37.75
CA TYR A 525 -18.82 -7.61 -36.97
C TYR A 525 -18.75 -8.86 -36.08
N THR A 526 -19.90 -9.44 -35.71
CA THR A 526 -19.92 -10.69 -34.94
C THR A 526 -19.45 -11.86 -35.78
N ILE A 527 -19.87 -11.91 -37.04
CA ILE A 527 -19.39 -12.92 -38.00
C ILE A 527 -17.91 -12.67 -38.31
N VAL A 528 -17.50 -11.40 -38.45
CA VAL A 528 -16.08 -11.02 -38.58
C VAL A 528 -15.25 -11.59 -37.42
N MET A 529 -15.70 -11.37 -36.17
CA MET A 529 -15.04 -11.89 -34.96
C MET A 529 -14.92 -13.41 -34.96
N GLN A 530 -15.99 -14.14 -35.29
CA GLN A 530 -15.95 -15.61 -35.32
C GLN A 530 -15.02 -16.16 -36.40
N ARG A 531 -15.08 -15.59 -37.62
CA ARG A 531 -14.16 -15.97 -38.71
C ARG A 531 -12.71 -15.69 -38.35
N THR A 532 -12.48 -14.56 -37.69
CA THR A 532 -11.16 -14.18 -37.19
C THR A 532 -10.69 -15.12 -36.08
N ALA A 533 -11.58 -15.52 -35.17
CA ALA A 533 -11.26 -16.45 -34.09
C ALA A 533 -10.88 -17.83 -34.63
N LYS A 534 -11.61 -18.32 -35.63
CA LYS A 534 -11.29 -19.55 -36.36
C LYS A 534 -9.92 -19.50 -37.04
N LEU A 535 -9.68 -18.45 -37.83
CA LEU A 535 -8.39 -18.24 -38.49
C LEU A 535 -7.25 -18.15 -37.46
N THR A 536 -7.48 -17.46 -36.34
CA THR A 536 -6.52 -17.36 -35.25
C THR A 536 -6.21 -18.74 -34.67
N ALA A 537 -7.22 -19.54 -34.33
CA ALA A 537 -7.02 -20.89 -33.81
C ALA A 537 -6.24 -21.81 -34.79
N GLU A 538 -6.51 -21.70 -36.09
CA GLU A 538 -5.77 -22.42 -37.13
C GLU A 538 -4.29 -21.99 -37.18
N LEU A 539 -4.01 -20.69 -37.04
CA LEU A 539 -2.65 -20.15 -36.99
C LEU A 539 -1.94 -20.58 -35.70
N LEU A 540 -2.63 -20.58 -34.55
CA LEU A 540 -2.08 -21.06 -33.29
C LEU A 540 -1.64 -22.52 -33.42
N ALA A 541 -2.53 -23.38 -33.92
CA ALA A 541 -2.23 -24.80 -34.11
C ALA A 541 -1.12 -25.03 -35.14
N LYS A 542 -1.09 -24.24 -36.22
CA LYS A 542 -0.07 -24.35 -37.28
C LYS A 542 1.33 -24.00 -36.79
N TYR A 543 1.45 -23.02 -35.88
CA TYR A 543 2.74 -22.50 -35.42
C TYR A 543 3.13 -22.91 -34.00
N GLY A 544 2.34 -23.75 -33.34
CA GLY A 544 2.60 -24.19 -31.97
C GLY A 544 2.48 -23.06 -30.95
N LEU A 545 1.58 -22.12 -31.21
CA LEU A 545 1.30 -20.99 -30.34
C LEU A 545 0.10 -21.29 -29.42
N THR A 546 -0.02 -20.50 -28.37
CA THR A 546 -0.99 -20.62 -27.28
C THR A 546 -1.96 -19.44 -27.27
N LEU A 547 -2.96 -19.43 -26.39
CA LEU A 547 -3.86 -18.27 -26.27
C LEU A 547 -3.12 -17.01 -25.77
N ASN A 548 -2.05 -17.18 -24.97
CA ASN A 548 -1.20 -16.07 -24.53
C ASN A 548 -0.52 -15.33 -25.69
N ASP A 549 -0.33 -16.01 -26.81
CA ASP A 549 0.32 -15.48 -28.02
C ASP A 549 -0.64 -14.68 -28.91
N VAL A 550 -1.92 -14.66 -28.57
CA VAL A 550 -2.91 -13.79 -29.21
C VAL A 550 -2.81 -12.40 -28.62
N LYS A 551 -2.26 -11.46 -29.40
CA LYS A 551 -2.01 -10.07 -28.98
C LYS A 551 -2.94 -9.11 -29.70
N GLN A 552 -3.15 -7.96 -29.07
CA GLN A 552 -3.73 -6.77 -29.70
C GLN A 552 -2.58 -5.88 -30.19
N HIS A 553 -2.83 -5.02 -31.18
CA HIS A 553 -1.88 -3.93 -31.48
C HIS A 553 -1.62 -3.06 -30.24
N TYR A 554 -2.63 -2.89 -29.38
CA TYR A 554 -2.47 -2.23 -28.08
C TYR A 554 -1.32 -2.78 -27.23
N ASP A 555 -1.05 -4.08 -27.27
CA ASP A 555 0.00 -4.71 -26.46
C ASP A 555 1.42 -4.32 -26.89
N PHE A 556 1.58 -3.70 -28.08
CA PHE A 556 2.88 -3.25 -28.60
C PHE A 556 3.08 -1.73 -28.49
N THR A 557 2.06 -0.93 -28.81
CA THR A 557 2.20 0.55 -28.91
C THR A 557 1.22 1.32 -28.03
N GLN A 558 0.37 0.63 -27.27
CA GLN A 558 -0.79 1.21 -26.56
C GLN A 558 -1.80 1.93 -27.47
N LYS A 559 -1.71 1.76 -28.80
CA LYS A 559 -2.76 2.19 -29.73
C LYS A 559 -4.06 1.46 -29.41
N ASP A 560 -5.16 2.18 -29.24
CA ASP A 560 -6.48 1.62 -28.99
C ASP A 560 -7.02 0.82 -30.21
N CYS A 561 -6.50 -0.40 -30.39
CA CYS A 561 -6.71 -1.27 -31.53
C CYS A 561 -6.54 -2.74 -31.10
N PRO A 562 -7.49 -3.64 -31.40
CA PRO A 562 -8.72 -3.46 -32.19
C PRO A 562 -9.80 -2.66 -31.43
N ARG A 563 -10.15 -1.48 -31.96
CA ARG A 563 -10.93 -0.46 -31.25
C ARG A 563 -12.34 -0.92 -30.92
N VAL A 564 -13.00 -1.63 -31.84
CA VAL A 564 -14.38 -2.10 -31.67
C VAL A 564 -14.43 -3.16 -30.58
N MET A 565 -13.50 -4.13 -30.55
CA MET A 565 -13.48 -5.12 -29.46
C MET A 565 -13.19 -4.47 -28.11
N ARG A 566 -12.21 -3.54 -28.04
CA ARG A 566 -11.82 -2.87 -26.80
C ARG A 566 -12.91 -1.98 -26.23
N THR A 567 -13.44 -1.07 -27.05
CA THR A 567 -14.48 -0.12 -26.62
C THR A 567 -15.73 -0.82 -26.12
N ASN A 568 -16.06 -1.99 -26.71
CA ASN A 568 -17.25 -2.76 -26.36
C ASN A 568 -16.97 -3.91 -25.37
N LYS A 569 -15.75 -4.01 -24.82
CA LYS A 569 -15.34 -5.06 -23.87
C LYS A 569 -15.55 -6.49 -24.39
N ARG A 570 -15.27 -6.72 -25.67
CA ARG A 570 -15.47 -8.00 -26.38
C ARG A 570 -14.18 -8.78 -26.63
N TRP A 571 -13.05 -8.33 -26.07
CA TRP A 571 -11.77 -9.04 -26.24
C TRP A 571 -11.81 -10.43 -25.58
N ASP A 572 -12.36 -10.54 -24.38
CA ASP A 572 -12.48 -11.84 -23.68
C ASP A 572 -13.47 -12.77 -24.39
N GLU A 573 -14.53 -12.21 -24.99
CA GLU A 573 -15.46 -12.95 -25.86
C GLU A 573 -14.71 -13.51 -27.09
N PHE A 574 -13.87 -12.70 -27.74
CA PHE A 574 -13.05 -13.13 -28.86
C PHE A 574 -12.07 -14.25 -28.47
N LEU A 575 -11.33 -14.10 -27.36
CA LEU A 575 -10.42 -15.13 -26.87
C LEU A 575 -11.16 -16.42 -26.50
N ASN A 576 -12.37 -16.33 -25.98
CA ASN A 576 -13.22 -17.48 -25.72
C ASN A 576 -13.57 -18.24 -27.02
N LEU A 577 -13.91 -17.52 -28.09
CA LEU A 577 -14.15 -18.12 -29.40
C LEU A 577 -12.89 -18.80 -29.96
N VAL A 578 -11.72 -18.15 -29.82
CA VAL A 578 -10.44 -18.75 -30.24
C VAL A 578 -10.19 -20.04 -29.48
N SER A 579 -10.43 -20.07 -28.16
CA SER A 579 -10.24 -21.26 -27.33
C SER A 579 -11.18 -22.41 -27.74
N ILE A 580 -12.45 -22.12 -28.05
CA ILE A 580 -13.41 -23.12 -28.55
C ILE A 580 -12.93 -23.69 -29.90
N GLU A 581 -12.58 -22.83 -30.86
CA GLU A 581 -12.09 -23.26 -32.18
C GLU A 581 -10.78 -24.05 -32.08
N TYR A 582 -9.86 -23.61 -31.21
CA TYR A 582 -8.58 -24.27 -30.98
C TYR A 582 -8.77 -25.65 -30.35
N MET A 583 -9.63 -25.78 -29.33
CA MET A 583 -9.97 -27.07 -28.73
C MET A 583 -10.63 -28.00 -29.75
N GLY A 584 -11.60 -27.50 -30.51
CA GLY A 584 -12.25 -28.21 -31.62
C GLY A 584 -11.23 -28.78 -32.59
N LEU A 585 -10.35 -27.91 -33.10
CA LEU A 585 -9.33 -28.25 -34.09
C LEU A 585 -8.30 -29.26 -33.58
N THR A 586 -7.81 -29.09 -32.35
CA THR A 586 -6.68 -29.87 -31.82
C THR A 586 -7.09 -31.16 -31.13
N ARG A 587 -8.29 -31.21 -30.52
CA ARG A 587 -8.76 -32.38 -29.76
C ARG A 587 -9.80 -33.22 -30.50
N PHE A 588 -10.52 -32.66 -31.48
CA PHE A 588 -11.69 -33.31 -32.08
C PHE A 588 -11.63 -33.36 -33.62
N ALA A 589 -10.44 -33.38 -34.21
CA ALA A 589 -10.24 -33.54 -35.66
C ALA A 589 -10.81 -34.86 -36.23
N ASP A 590 -11.00 -35.86 -35.39
CA ASP A 590 -11.55 -37.19 -35.68
C ASP A 590 -13.05 -37.32 -35.37
N VAL A 591 -13.70 -36.23 -34.92
CA VAL A 591 -15.11 -36.18 -34.55
C VAL A 591 -15.87 -35.33 -35.56
N LYS A 592 -16.99 -35.84 -36.08
CA LYS A 592 -17.86 -35.08 -36.97
C LYS A 592 -19.00 -34.43 -36.17
N PHE A 593 -19.19 -33.13 -36.32
CA PHE A 593 -20.30 -32.37 -35.73
C PHE A 593 -21.24 -31.90 -36.84
N GLU A 594 -22.53 -32.25 -36.73
CA GLU A 594 -23.57 -31.84 -37.68
C GLU A 594 -24.66 -31.08 -36.92
N TRP A 595 -24.65 -29.76 -37.07
CA TRP A 595 -25.56 -28.84 -36.40
C TRP A 595 -26.87 -28.66 -37.16
N GLU A 596 -27.99 -28.60 -36.43
CA GLU A 596 -29.29 -28.25 -36.97
C GLU A 596 -30.04 -27.33 -36.00
N SER A 597 -30.49 -26.17 -36.48
CA SER A 597 -31.45 -25.34 -35.79
C SER A 597 -32.84 -25.96 -35.91
N LEU A 598 -33.51 -26.17 -34.78
CA LEU A 598 -34.92 -26.56 -34.75
C LEU A 598 -35.86 -25.32 -34.74
N SER A 599 -35.29 -24.13 -34.50
CA SER A 599 -35.96 -22.84 -34.57
C SER A 599 -35.56 -22.08 -35.85
N LYS A 600 -35.74 -22.69 -37.03
CA LYS A 600 -35.23 -22.19 -38.34
C LYS A 600 -35.72 -20.81 -38.75
N SER A 601 -36.84 -20.34 -38.20
CA SER A 601 -37.35 -18.98 -38.44
C SER A 601 -36.63 -17.90 -37.63
N VAL A 602 -35.82 -18.29 -36.62
CA VAL A 602 -35.13 -17.40 -35.68
C VAL A 602 -33.62 -17.53 -35.80
N MET A 603 -33.09 -18.77 -35.87
CA MET A 603 -31.67 -19.08 -35.90
C MET A 603 -31.34 -20.02 -37.05
N ASN A 604 -30.22 -19.82 -37.74
CA ASN A 604 -29.75 -20.74 -38.79
C ASN A 604 -28.88 -21.88 -38.22
N ASP A 605 -28.51 -22.83 -39.08
CA ASP A 605 -27.71 -24.02 -38.70
C ASP A 605 -26.23 -23.69 -38.38
N ARG A 606 -25.84 -22.41 -38.44
CA ARG A 606 -24.54 -21.92 -37.98
C ARG A 606 -24.60 -21.25 -36.60
N GLY A 607 -25.77 -21.26 -35.96
CA GLY A 607 -25.96 -20.65 -34.64
C GLY A 607 -26.19 -19.14 -34.67
N TYR A 608 -26.39 -18.52 -35.85
CA TYR A 608 -26.66 -17.08 -35.96
C TYR A 608 -28.15 -16.78 -35.83
N ILE A 609 -28.50 -15.78 -35.01
CA ILE A 609 -29.86 -15.25 -34.97
C ILE A 609 -30.11 -14.41 -36.22
N ILE A 610 -30.96 -14.92 -37.12
CA ILE A 610 -31.29 -14.30 -38.41
C ILE A 610 -32.58 -13.47 -38.36
N ASN A 611 -33.44 -13.69 -37.37
CA ASN A 611 -34.69 -12.95 -37.21
C ASN A 611 -35.16 -12.99 -35.75
N HIS A 612 -34.89 -11.92 -35.01
CA HIS A 612 -35.24 -11.85 -33.59
C HIS A 612 -36.71 -11.43 -33.40
N PRO A 613 -37.51 -12.16 -32.61
CA PRO A 613 -38.95 -11.88 -32.42
C PRO A 613 -39.29 -10.66 -31.54
N GLY A 614 -38.32 -9.83 -31.18
CA GLY A 614 -38.49 -8.67 -30.27
C GLY A 614 -38.75 -8.98 -28.78
N VAL A 615 -39.11 -10.22 -28.43
CA VAL A 615 -39.34 -10.68 -27.05
C VAL A 615 -38.40 -11.82 -26.69
N GLU A 616 -38.29 -12.11 -25.40
CA GLU A 616 -37.59 -13.32 -24.93
C GLU A 616 -38.20 -14.56 -25.61
N THR A 617 -37.37 -15.44 -26.16
CA THR A 617 -37.84 -16.61 -26.90
C THR A 617 -36.90 -17.80 -26.69
N THR A 618 -37.46 -19.01 -26.62
CA THR A 618 -36.65 -20.24 -26.56
C THR A 618 -36.19 -20.62 -27.96
N VAL A 619 -34.88 -20.73 -28.16
CA VAL A 619 -34.26 -21.22 -29.40
C VAL A 619 -33.79 -22.64 -29.15
N THR A 620 -34.25 -23.58 -29.97
CA THR A 620 -33.90 -25.01 -29.85
C THR A 620 -33.06 -25.44 -31.04
N TYR A 621 -32.09 -26.29 -30.78
CA TYR A 621 -31.14 -26.80 -31.76
C TYR A 621 -30.66 -28.17 -31.34
N LYS A 622 -30.04 -28.87 -32.28
CA LYS A 622 -29.42 -30.16 -32.02
C LYS A 622 -28.10 -30.31 -32.75
N VAL A 623 -27.28 -31.21 -32.24
CA VAL A 623 -26.05 -31.64 -32.88
C VAL A 623 -25.99 -33.15 -32.93
N LYS A 624 -25.70 -33.67 -34.12
CA LYS A 624 -25.33 -35.06 -34.31
C LYS A 624 -23.82 -35.16 -34.29
N VAL A 625 -23.29 -35.93 -33.36
CA VAL A 625 -21.86 -36.14 -33.16
C VAL A 625 -21.50 -37.57 -33.54
N THR A 626 -20.57 -37.74 -34.47
CA THR A 626 -20.09 -39.06 -34.91
C THR A 626 -18.61 -39.21 -34.58
N TYR A 627 -18.27 -40.22 -33.80
CA TYR A 627 -16.92 -40.59 -33.42
C TYR A 627 -16.80 -42.12 -33.37
N ASN A 628 -15.73 -42.68 -33.96
CA ASN A 628 -15.47 -44.12 -33.97
C ASN A 628 -16.67 -44.99 -34.45
N ASN A 629 -17.35 -44.55 -35.52
CA ASN A 629 -18.57 -45.16 -36.08
C ASN A 629 -19.80 -45.20 -35.14
N GLU A 630 -19.73 -44.58 -33.97
CA GLU A 630 -20.86 -44.34 -33.08
C GLU A 630 -21.38 -42.92 -33.29
N THR A 631 -22.70 -42.78 -33.40
CA THR A 631 -23.37 -41.48 -33.55
C THR A 631 -24.29 -41.23 -32.36
N ARG A 632 -24.09 -40.10 -31.68
CA ARG A 632 -24.98 -39.60 -30.62
C ARG A 632 -25.63 -38.28 -31.05
N GLU A 633 -26.88 -38.06 -30.66
CA GLU A 633 -27.61 -36.83 -30.93
C GLU A 633 -27.93 -36.12 -29.62
N TYR A 634 -27.62 -34.83 -29.56
CA TYR A 634 -27.87 -33.98 -28.40
C TYR A 634 -28.80 -32.85 -28.82
N THR A 635 -29.91 -32.67 -28.10
CA THR A 635 -30.84 -31.55 -28.30
C THR A 635 -30.75 -30.61 -27.10
N HIS A 636 -30.66 -29.31 -27.37
CA HIS A 636 -30.56 -28.28 -26.34
C HIS A 636 -31.43 -27.08 -26.69
N SER A 637 -31.76 -26.29 -25.68
CA SER A 637 -32.50 -25.05 -25.82
C SER A 637 -31.80 -23.94 -25.06
N SER A 638 -31.68 -22.78 -25.70
CA SER A 638 -31.13 -21.57 -25.10
C SER A 638 -32.21 -20.50 -25.06
N LYS A 639 -32.17 -19.65 -24.04
CA LYS A 639 -33.06 -18.49 -23.93
C LYS A 639 -32.46 -17.33 -24.73
N LEU A 640 -33.09 -16.95 -25.85
CA LEU A 640 -32.77 -15.73 -26.59
C LEU A 640 -33.36 -14.54 -25.83
N LEU A 641 -32.48 -13.71 -25.26
CA LEU A 641 -32.86 -12.54 -24.48
C LEU A 641 -33.46 -11.47 -25.38
N PRO A 642 -34.38 -10.62 -24.88
CA PRO A 642 -34.93 -9.53 -25.67
C PRO A 642 -33.82 -8.55 -26.13
N PRO A 643 -34.08 -7.77 -27.19
CA PRO A 643 -33.24 -6.64 -27.58
C PRO A 643 -32.87 -5.73 -26.40
N SER A 644 -31.58 -5.67 -26.06
CA SER A 644 -31.09 -4.95 -24.88
C SER A 644 -30.85 -3.45 -25.14
N TRP A 645 -31.54 -2.84 -26.10
CA TRP A 645 -31.25 -1.48 -26.60
C TRP A 645 -32.44 -0.51 -26.53
N ASN A 646 -33.40 -0.79 -25.66
CA ASN A 646 -34.44 0.17 -25.28
C ASN A 646 -33.93 1.18 -24.26
#